data_AF-A0A3B3T2V3-F1
#
_entry.id   AF-A0A3B3T2V3-F1
#
_cell.length_a   1.000
_cell.length_b   1.000
_cell.length_c   1.000
_cell.angle_alpha   90.00
_cell.angle_beta   90.00
_cell.angle_gamma   90.00
#
_symmetry.space_group_name_H-M   'P 1'
#
loop_
_entity.id
_entity.type
_entity.pdbx_description
1 polymer ?
#
loop_
_entity_poly.entity_id
_entity_poly.type
_entity_poly.pdbx_seq_one_letter_code
_entity_poly.pdbx_strand_id
1 'polypeptide(L)'
;MRADAIRVRLLGVVRVVCGFRRRGGIQKAGENFKGRWPGKLQRESFWSHNDISTRIHLGATLVHVGSIVPWSICLIFFYFFFIKRTLSNLVTTMYQVVLGGAECGNIGPTGNAAASKRKRGREGHRLIGAGMLGVVLLIVAVAAWCYYTASLKKADQLKTELLNLHKDGFVIRNQAGVVVFRMAFRSGTLDLDSCSKKGVILSCDRSDVGKVNFFIQVVWPRDTVMCYRVRWEELVPGRPVEHAMDYNGSHWYGGDERATQHWPLSIAGQQEPEPFITSDVYSNRHKFGGILERYWLSSNAVAIKINDSVPFHLGWDEVAQTMRFQARYQDSPYKLLQGPQGHAELSYRVCVGSDITSIHKYMVRRYFNKPNKVPSEAVFHHPIWSTGALHKSEVSQENLLTYVANIQKYGFNCSHLELVDCYTSNYGDFDFDPIKFPNATAMFLQLKADGILVSLWTHPFANYDSANFGEGVRKGLFVREPTGSLPALVRWWNGIGAIFDFTNPETRDWYASQLRALKSKYGVASFKFDAGETSYLPRQFSTFAPLHDPSTFTRRYTEMAIPFNERAELRVGYQSQNISCFFRLIDRDSVWGYELGLKSLIPTVLTISILGYQFILPGTIGGNMYLNRTDSSRRLPDRELYIRWLELSAFMPAMQFSIPPWEYDDEVVQIAQRFTALHETLVAPRVLELAGEVLDTGDPIVRPLWWIATDDEAAYKIDSQFLIGDDLMVAPVLEPGKQERDIYLPAGKWQSYKGEYFDKGPMYLTDYPVDLDEIAYFVWAQ
;
A
#
# COMPACT_ATOMS: atom_id res chain seq x y z
N MET A 1 30.77 -18.82 44.41
CA MET A 1 30.97 -19.13 45.85
C MET A 1 31.19 -17.81 46.60
N ARG A 2 31.56 -17.83 47.89
CA ARG A 2 31.78 -16.66 48.79
C ARG A 2 32.36 -15.43 48.04
N ALA A 3 31.82 -14.22 48.08
CA ALA A 3 31.20 -13.40 49.14
C ALA A 3 32.19 -12.78 50.13
N ASP A 4 32.16 -11.44 50.23
CA ASP A 4 32.54 -10.66 51.40
C ASP A 4 31.68 -9.37 51.45
N ALA A 5 31.56 -8.72 52.62
CA ALA A 5 30.52 -7.69 52.84
C ALA A 5 30.87 -6.63 53.90
N ILE A 6 30.27 -5.44 53.76
CA ILE A 6 30.21 -4.38 54.80
C ILE A 6 28.73 -4.04 55.10
N ARG A 7 28.45 -3.55 56.32
CA ARG A 7 27.13 -3.50 57.00
C ARG A 7 26.74 -2.06 57.42
N VAL A 8 25.59 -1.95 58.12
CA VAL A 8 25.11 -0.85 59.01
C VAL A 8 24.21 0.18 58.30
N ARG A 9 23.00 0.56 58.77
CA ARG A 9 22.03 0.11 59.83
C ARG A 9 20.64 0.77 59.51
N LEU A 10 19.51 0.59 60.22
CA LEU A 10 18.77 -0.58 60.76
C LEU A 10 17.60 -0.05 61.63
N LEU A 11 16.33 -0.21 61.21
CA LEU A 11 15.05 -0.06 61.95
C LEU A 11 13.88 -0.25 60.93
N GLY A 12 12.76 -0.94 61.15
CA GLY A 12 12.29 -1.91 62.18
C GLY A 12 11.15 -2.77 61.57
N VAL A 13 10.93 -4.05 61.96
CA VAL A 13 9.99 -4.48 63.05
C VAL A 13 8.52 -4.16 62.68
N VAL A 14 7.53 -5.08 62.55
CA VAL A 14 7.34 -6.52 62.87
C VAL A 14 6.07 -7.03 62.10
N ARG A 15 5.65 -8.31 61.90
CA ARG A 15 6.21 -9.69 61.79
C ARG A 15 5.02 -10.70 61.75
N VAL A 16 5.22 -11.96 61.28
CA VAL A 16 4.34 -13.18 61.43
C VAL A 16 3.16 -13.31 60.41
N VAL A 17 2.67 -14.50 59.98
CA VAL A 17 3.24 -15.78 59.43
C VAL A 17 2.13 -16.85 59.21
N CYS A 18 2.37 -17.87 58.35
CA CYS A 18 1.53 -19.05 58.01
C CYS A 18 0.25 -18.79 57.20
N GLY A 19 -0.13 -19.56 56.16
CA GLY A 19 0.59 -20.60 55.39
C GLY A 19 0.20 -22.06 55.69
N PHE A 20 -0.14 -22.84 54.65
CA PHE A 20 -0.05 -24.32 54.63
C PHE A 20 0.08 -24.87 53.19
N ARG A 21 0.22 -26.20 53.00
CA ARG A 21 0.76 -26.82 51.77
C ARG A 21 0.09 -28.17 51.41
N ARG A 22 0.06 -28.49 50.10
CA ARG A 22 -0.07 -29.82 49.42
C ARG A 22 -1.44 -30.50 49.20
N ARG A 23 -1.62 -30.86 47.91
CA ARG A 23 -2.09 -32.16 47.33
C ARG A 23 -3.57 -32.61 47.45
N GLY A 24 -4.19 -32.79 46.28
CA GLY A 24 -4.83 -34.07 45.90
C GLY A 24 -6.35 -34.03 45.70
N GLY A 25 -6.85 -34.85 44.76
CA GLY A 25 -8.28 -35.11 44.56
C GLY A 25 -8.75 -34.97 43.11
N ILE A 26 -9.32 -36.04 42.54
CA ILE A 26 -10.02 -36.06 41.25
C ILE A 26 -11.47 -36.46 41.52
N GLN A 27 -12.48 -35.71 41.05
CA GLN A 27 -13.62 -36.25 40.27
C GLN A 27 -14.70 -35.21 39.86
N LYS A 28 -15.18 -35.40 38.62
CA LYS A 28 -16.55 -35.26 38.08
C LYS A 28 -17.49 -34.09 38.48
N ALA A 29 -17.86 -33.35 37.42
CA ALA A 29 -19.23 -33.02 36.97
C ALA A 29 -20.17 -32.15 37.83
N GLY A 30 -20.88 -31.22 37.17
CA GLY A 30 -21.95 -30.40 37.76
C GLY A 30 -22.42 -29.30 36.78
N GLU A 31 -23.69 -29.35 36.41
CA GLU A 31 -24.29 -28.64 35.26
C GLU A 31 -24.40 -27.10 35.33
N ASN A 32 -24.55 -26.53 34.13
CA ASN A 32 -25.30 -25.30 33.78
C ASN A 32 -26.08 -24.57 34.89
N PHE A 33 -25.95 -23.24 34.94
CA PHE A 33 -27.12 -22.38 35.17
C PHE A 33 -27.06 -21.06 34.37
N LYS A 34 -28.23 -20.59 33.91
CA LYS A 34 -28.40 -19.29 33.22
C LYS A 34 -28.89 -18.23 34.21
N GLY A 35 -28.34 -17.02 34.13
CA GLY A 35 -28.84 -15.83 34.83
C GLY A 35 -28.59 -14.56 33.99
N ARG A 36 -29.56 -13.63 33.94
CA ARG A 36 -29.50 -12.43 33.08
C ARG A 36 -30.37 -11.31 33.67
N TRP A 37 -29.97 -10.05 33.43
CA TRP A 37 -30.66 -8.79 33.80
C TRP A 37 -30.54 -8.37 35.31
N PRO A 38 -30.84 -7.11 35.70
CA PRO A 38 -30.13 -5.91 35.23
C PRO A 38 -29.96 -4.75 36.26
N GLY A 39 -29.12 -3.76 35.93
CA GLY A 39 -29.66 -2.41 35.65
C GLY A 39 -29.36 -1.21 36.57
N LYS A 40 -28.87 -0.14 35.91
CA LYS A 40 -29.17 1.30 36.10
C LYS A 40 -28.56 2.11 37.28
N LEU A 41 -28.36 3.40 36.95
CA LEU A 41 -28.07 4.57 37.80
C LEU A 41 -26.64 4.59 38.41
N GLN A 42 -26.02 5.76 38.66
CA GLN A 42 -26.53 7.15 38.64
C GLN A 42 -25.50 8.14 38.04
N ARG A 43 -25.89 9.40 37.80
CA ARG A 43 -24.98 10.52 37.48
C ARG A 43 -24.40 11.12 38.75
N GLU A 44 -23.19 11.69 38.69
CA GLU A 44 -22.81 12.93 39.39
C GLU A 44 -21.94 13.82 38.46
N SER A 45 -21.45 14.97 38.94
CA SER A 45 -20.98 16.10 38.11
C SER A 45 -19.92 16.98 38.81
N PHE A 46 -19.58 18.15 38.24
CA PHE A 46 -18.43 19.04 38.55
C PHE A 46 -17.08 18.50 38.05
N TRP A 47 -16.08 19.32 37.67
CA TRP A 47 -15.80 20.72 38.02
C TRP A 47 -15.69 21.71 36.83
N SER A 48 -15.48 22.99 37.16
CA SER A 48 -15.59 24.16 36.29
C SER A 48 -14.29 24.96 36.12
N HIS A 49 -14.19 25.66 34.98
CA HIS A 49 -13.37 26.86 34.70
C HIS A 49 -11.83 26.75 34.75
N ASN A 50 -11.20 27.22 33.68
CA ASN A 50 -10.35 28.42 33.78
C ASN A 50 -10.40 29.21 32.46
N ASP A 51 -10.14 30.52 32.54
CA ASP A 51 -10.38 31.50 31.48
C ASP A 51 -9.22 32.51 31.43
N ILE A 52 -8.48 32.60 30.31
CA ILE A 52 -7.28 33.46 30.19
C ILE A 52 -7.22 34.17 28.84
N SER A 53 -7.56 35.47 28.91
CA SER A 53 -7.08 36.62 28.13
C SER A 53 -6.84 36.50 26.62
N THR A 54 -7.64 37.27 25.89
CA THR A 54 -7.32 37.85 24.58
C THR A 54 -5.94 38.54 24.54
N ARG A 55 -5.18 38.36 23.45
CA ARG A 55 -4.28 39.39 22.92
C ARG A 55 -4.45 39.53 21.41
N ILE A 56 -4.56 40.79 20.97
CA ILE A 56 -4.69 41.17 19.56
C ILE A 56 -3.31 41.63 19.07
N HIS A 57 -2.85 41.10 17.94
CA HIS A 57 -1.80 41.71 17.14
C HIS A 57 -2.28 41.87 15.70
N LEU A 58 -2.29 43.11 15.20
CA LEU A 58 -2.47 43.36 13.77
C LEU A 58 -1.16 43.08 13.06
N GLY A 59 -1.14 42.06 12.20
CA GLY A 59 -0.16 41.90 11.13
C GLY A 59 -0.87 42.09 9.79
N ALA A 60 -0.51 43.12 9.03
CA ALA A 60 -1.17 43.43 7.77
C ALA A 60 -0.45 42.77 6.60
N THR A 61 -1.10 41.78 5.98
CA THR A 61 -0.61 41.15 4.73
C THR A 61 -1.69 41.30 3.66
N LEU A 62 -1.43 42.10 2.63
CA LEU A 62 -2.30 42.14 1.45
C LEU A 62 -2.15 40.83 0.66
N VAL A 63 -3.27 40.12 0.48
CA VAL A 63 -3.37 39.03 -0.50
C VAL A 63 -4.44 39.39 -1.51
N HIS A 64 -4.05 39.51 -2.78
CA HIS A 64 -4.95 39.85 -3.88
C HIS A 64 -5.86 38.67 -4.23
N VAL A 65 -7.02 38.56 -3.58
CA VAL A 65 -8.03 37.56 -3.96
C VAL A 65 -8.80 38.06 -5.19
N GLY A 66 -8.37 37.62 -6.38
CA GLY A 66 -9.02 37.89 -7.66
C GLY A 66 -10.34 37.13 -7.82
N SER A 67 -11.34 37.45 -7.00
CA SER A 67 -12.67 36.84 -7.08
C SER A 67 -13.39 37.22 -8.38
N ILE A 68 -13.49 36.27 -9.31
CA ILE A 68 -14.33 36.39 -10.51
C ILE A 68 -15.80 36.38 -10.06
N VAL A 69 -16.36 37.58 -9.85
CA VAL A 69 -17.80 37.76 -9.69
C VAL A 69 -18.45 37.56 -11.06
N PRO A 70 -19.32 36.55 -11.28
CA PRO A 70 -20.00 36.39 -12.55
C PRO A 70 -20.90 37.61 -12.80
N TRP A 71 -20.84 38.16 -14.02
CA TRP A 71 -21.47 39.44 -14.39
C TRP A 71 -22.97 39.51 -14.09
N SER A 72 -23.65 38.36 -14.06
CA SER A 72 -25.03 38.16 -13.61
C SER A 72 -25.33 38.78 -12.24
N ILE A 73 -24.39 38.78 -11.30
CA ILE A 73 -24.57 39.32 -9.94
C ILE A 73 -24.56 40.86 -9.95
N CYS A 74 -23.69 41.47 -10.75
CA CYS A 74 -23.66 42.93 -10.91
C CYS A 74 -24.98 43.44 -11.51
N LEU A 75 -25.54 42.73 -12.50
CA LEU A 75 -26.84 43.06 -13.09
C LEU A 75 -27.98 43.05 -12.05
N ILE A 76 -28.03 42.04 -11.17
CA ILE A 76 -29.06 41.95 -10.11
C ILE A 76 -28.94 43.11 -9.11
N PHE A 77 -27.71 43.43 -8.66
CA PHE A 77 -27.49 44.57 -7.76
C PHE A 77 -27.84 45.92 -8.40
N PHE A 78 -27.49 46.13 -9.68
CA PHE A 78 -27.91 47.32 -10.43
C PHE A 78 -29.44 47.42 -10.53
N TYR A 79 -30.14 46.31 -10.80
CA TYR A 79 -31.60 46.28 -10.90
C TYR A 79 -32.27 46.65 -9.57
N PHE A 80 -31.81 46.09 -8.45
CA PHE A 80 -32.30 46.45 -7.11
C PHE A 80 -32.03 47.92 -6.77
N PHE A 81 -30.86 48.46 -7.12
CA PHE A 81 -30.54 49.87 -6.89
C PHE A 81 -31.44 50.80 -7.72
N PHE A 82 -31.71 50.45 -8.99
CA PHE A 82 -32.60 51.21 -9.86
C PHE A 82 -34.07 51.18 -9.40
N ILE A 83 -34.56 50.02 -8.97
CA ILE A 83 -35.92 49.87 -8.39
C ILE A 83 -36.04 50.70 -7.11
N LYS A 84 -35.06 50.64 -6.21
CA LYS A 84 -35.06 51.42 -4.96
C LYS A 84 -35.06 52.93 -5.22
N ARG A 85 -34.28 53.40 -6.21
CA ARG A 85 -34.25 54.82 -6.63
C ARG A 85 -35.56 55.27 -7.28
N THR A 86 -36.19 54.40 -8.07
CA THR A 86 -37.48 54.68 -8.74
C THR A 86 -38.65 54.75 -7.75
N LEU A 87 -38.71 53.80 -6.80
CA LEU A 87 -39.72 53.82 -5.73
C LEU A 87 -39.57 55.03 -4.80
N SER A 88 -38.33 55.43 -4.48
CA SER A 88 -38.08 56.62 -3.65
C SER A 88 -38.68 57.89 -4.27
N ASN A 89 -38.56 58.07 -5.59
CA ASN A 89 -39.11 59.25 -6.27
C ASN A 89 -40.65 59.25 -6.32
N LEU A 90 -41.27 58.07 -6.40
CA LEU A 90 -42.73 57.93 -6.41
C LEU A 90 -43.35 58.31 -5.05
N VAL A 91 -42.75 57.90 -3.94
CA VAL A 91 -43.24 58.22 -2.58
C VAL A 91 -43.15 59.73 -2.30
N THR A 92 -42.08 60.40 -2.72
CA THR A 92 -41.91 61.85 -2.52
C THR A 92 -42.94 62.70 -3.29
N THR A 93 -43.53 62.17 -4.36
CA THR A 93 -44.43 62.95 -5.25
C THR A 93 -45.89 62.98 -4.77
N MET A 94 -46.30 62.13 -3.81
CA MET A 94 -47.68 62.10 -3.29
C MET A 94 -47.97 63.05 -2.10
N TYR A 95 -46.96 63.75 -1.58
CA TYR A 95 -47.08 64.57 -0.35
C TYR A 95 -47.21 66.09 -0.58
N GLN A 96 -47.63 66.53 -1.78
CA GLN A 96 -47.61 67.95 -2.18
C GLN A 96 -48.92 68.49 -2.81
N VAL A 97 -50.08 67.87 -2.56
CA VAL A 97 -51.40 68.40 -3.03
C VAL A 97 -52.51 68.31 -1.97
N VAL A 98 -52.27 68.86 -0.77
CA VAL A 98 -53.34 69.27 0.17
C VAL A 98 -52.89 70.52 0.95
N LEU A 99 -53.16 71.73 0.43
CA LEU A 99 -53.13 72.99 1.19
C LEU A 99 -53.82 74.12 0.39
N GLY A 100 -54.98 74.59 0.86
CA GLY A 100 -55.67 75.84 0.44
C GLY A 100 -56.26 75.91 -0.99
N GLY A 101 -57.45 76.47 -1.24
CA GLY A 101 -58.53 76.90 -0.34
C GLY A 101 -59.22 78.21 -0.77
N ALA A 102 -60.56 78.20 -0.87
CA ALA A 102 -61.48 79.35 -1.02
C ALA A 102 -61.32 80.21 -2.33
N GLU A 103 -62.26 81.03 -2.82
CA GLU A 103 -63.74 81.20 -2.75
C GLU A 103 -64.13 82.23 -3.87
N CYS A 104 -65.36 82.45 -4.35
CA CYS A 104 -66.71 81.85 -4.26
C CYS A 104 -67.43 82.16 -5.62
N GLY A 105 -68.74 82.09 -5.87
CA GLY A 105 -69.94 81.69 -5.10
C GLY A 105 -71.24 82.14 -5.78
N ASN A 106 -72.32 81.32 -5.70
CA ASN A 106 -73.74 81.64 -5.99
C ASN A 106 -74.13 82.06 -7.43
N ILE A 107 -75.35 81.85 -7.97
CA ILE A 107 -76.58 81.10 -7.58
C ILE A 107 -77.37 80.79 -8.88
N GLY A 108 -78.20 79.72 -8.92
CA GLY A 108 -79.39 79.65 -9.79
C GLY A 108 -79.42 78.56 -10.88
N PRO A 109 -80.62 78.11 -11.36
CA PRO A 109 -80.76 76.77 -11.95
C PRO A 109 -81.44 76.65 -13.33
N THR A 110 -81.49 75.41 -13.83
CA THR A 110 -82.24 74.87 -15.00
C THR A 110 -81.62 75.04 -16.40
N GLY A 111 -81.77 74.00 -17.24
CA GLY A 111 -81.33 73.98 -18.65
C GLY A 111 -80.87 72.60 -19.14
N ASN A 112 -81.70 71.88 -19.91
CA ASN A 112 -81.30 70.66 -20.62
C ASN A 112 -80.58 71.00 -21.93
N ALA A 113 -79.46 70.33 -22.27
CA ALA A 113 -79.10 70.03 -23.67
C ALA A 113 -77.95 69.00 -23.85
N ALA A 114 -78.14 68.15 -24.86
CA ALA A 114 -77.14 67.60 -25.81
C ALA A 114 -75.73 67.17 -25.35
N ALA A 115 -75.47 65.86 -25.52
CA ALA A 115 -74.18 65.20 -25.38
C ALA A 115 -73.05 65.75 -26.27
N SER A 116 -71.81 65.66 -25.78
CA SER A 116 -70.58 65.69 -26.60
C SER A 116 -69.60 64.61 -26.14
N LYS A 117 -68.99 63.88 -27.09
CA LYS A 117 -68.12 62.72 -26.81
C LYS A 117 -66.68 63.16 -26.47
N ARG A 118 -66.23 62.94 -25.22
CA ARG A 118 -64.79 62.91 -24.88
C ARG A 118 -64.32 61.48 -24.62
N LYS A 119 -63.32 61.03 -25.39
CA LYS A 119 -62.62 59.76 -25.14
C LYS A 119 -61.83 59.84 -23.82
N ARG A 120 -62.28 59.15 -22.77
CA ARG A 120 -61.34 58.40 -21.92
C ARG A 120 -60.84 57.20 -22.74
N GLY A 121 -59.59 56.77 -22.65
CA GLY A 121 -58.49 57.22 -21.82
C GLY A 121 -57.57 56.01 -21.62
N ARG A 122 -56.46 55.93 -22.38
CA ARG A 122 -55.78 54.67 -22.73
C ARG A 122 -54.88 54.10 -21.61
N GLU A 123 -55.21 54.39 -20.36
CA GLU A 123 -54.33 54.26 -19.19
C GLU A 123 -54.70 53.09 -18.27
N GLY A 124 -55.99 52.82 -18.05
CA GLY A 124 -56.43 51.72 -17.18
C GLY A 124 -55.88 50.36 -17.60
N HIS A 125 -55.86 50.06 -18.90
CA HIS A 125 -55.27 48.83 -19.44
C HIS A 125 -53.73 48.77 -19.29
N ARG A 126 -53.04 49.92 -19.23
CA ARG A 126 -51.58 49.95 -18.99
C ARG A 126 -51.25 49.66 -17.53
N LEU A 127 -52.04 50.19 -16.59
CA LEU A 127 -51.92 49.88 -15.16
C LEU A 127 -52.20 48.41 -14.85
N ILE A 128 -53.28 47.84 -15.41
CA ILE A 128 -53.59 46.41 -15.23
C ILE A 128 -52.51 45.52 -15.86
N GLY A 129 -52.02 45.87 -17.07
CA GLY A 129 -50.92 45.15 -17.72
C GLY A 129 -49.62 45.18 -16.90
N ALA A 130 -49.24 46.34 -16.36
CA ALA A 130 -48.08 46.47 -15.48
C ALA A 130 -48.24 45.70 -14.17
N GLY A 131 -49.45 45.69 -13.58
CA GLY A 131 -49.77 44.91 -12.39
C GLY A 131 -49.62 43.41 -12.62
N MET A 132 -50.18 42.88 -13.73
CA MET A 132 -50.02 41.46 -14.07
C MET A 132 -48.57 41.09 -14.40
N LEU A 133 -47.82 41.96 -15.09
CA LEU A 133 -46.39 41.74 -15.33
C LEU A 133 -45.60 41.70 -14.01
N GLY A 134 -45.92 42.58 -13.06
CA GLY A 134 -45.35 42.58 -11.71
C GLY A 134 -45.65 41.30 -10.93
N VAL A 135 -46.88 40.79 -11.00
CA VAL A 135 -47.26 39.51 -10.38
C VAL A 135 -46.53 38.32 -11.03
N VAL A 136 -46.42 38.29 -12.36
CA VAL A 136 -45.65 37.24 -13.06
C VAL A 136 -44.17 37.27 -12.68
N LEU A 137 -43.56 38.46 -12.63
CA LEU A 137 -42.17 38.62 -12.19
C LEU A 137 -41.98 38.22 -10.72
N LEU A 138 -42.95 38.51 -9.84
CA LEU A 138 -42.94 38.05 -8.45
C LEU A 138 -43.02 36.52 -8.37
N ILE A 139 -43.89 35.88 -9.14
CA ILE A 139 -44.03 34.42 -9.19
C ILE A 139 -42.74 33.77 -9.70
N VAL A 140 -42.10 34.33 -10.75
CA VAL A 140 -40.80 33.86 -11.26
C VAL A 140 -39.69 34.04 -10.22
N ALA A 141 -39.66 35.17 -9.52
CA ALA A 141 -38.68 35.41 -8.45
C ALA A 141 -38.87 34.47 -7.25
N VAL A 142 -40.12 34.19 -6.85
CA VAL A 142 -40.45 33.22 -5.80
C VAL A 142 -40.11 31.80 -6.23
N ALA A 143 -40.42 31.40 -7.48
CA ALA A 143 -40.05 30.10 -8.02
C ALA A 143 -38.52 29.92 -8.08
N ALA A 144 -37.79 30.93 -8.54
CA ALA A 144 -36.32 30.94 -8.54
C ALA A 144 -35.73 30.88 -7.11
N TRP A 145 -36.34 31.59 -6.15
CA TRP A 145 -35.93 31.54 -4.74
C TRP A 145 -36.22 30.18 -4.09
N CYS A 146 -37.37 29.57 -4.37
CA CYS A 146 -37.70 28.21 -3.92
C CYS A 146 -36.75 27.17 -4.55
N TYR A 147 -36.44 27.30 -5.83
CA TYR A 147 -35.44 26.45 -6.50
C TYR A 147 -34.04 26.63 -5.91
N TYR A 148 -33.61 27.88 -5.68
CA TYR A 148 -32.31 28.20 -5.07
C TYR A 148 -32.19 27.69 -3.63
N THR A 149 -33.21 27.87 -2.80
CA THR A 149 -33.21 27.38 -1.41
C THR A 149 -33.36 25.86 -1.31
N ALA A 150 -34.05 25.21 -2.25
CA ALA A 150 -34.04 23.76 -2.40
C ALA A 150 -32.67 23.24 -2.87
N SER A 151 -32.03 23.94 -3.81
CA SER A 151 -30.68 23.62 -4.31
C SER A 151 -29.61 23.76 -3.22
N LEU A 152 -29.66 24.82 -2.41
CA LEU A 152 -28.80 24.97 -1.21
C LEU A 152 -29.01 23.83 -0.21
N LYS A 153 -30.27 23.48 0.11
CA LYS A 153 -30.56 22.35 1.01
C LYS A 153 -30.07 21.01 0.45
N LYS A 154 -30.15 20.78 -0.86
CA LYS A 154 -29.53 19.60 -1.51
C LYS A 154 -28.00 19.64 -1.42
N ALA A 155 -27.38 20.79 -1.68
CA ALA A 155 -25.93 20.96 -1.59
C ALA A 155 -25.41 20.69 -0.16
N ASP A 156 -26.15 21.09 0.88
CA ASP A 156 -25.80 20.79 2.27
C ASP A 156 -26.14 19.34 2.67
N GLN A 157 -27.14 18.70 2.07
CA GLN A 157 -27.39 17.25 2.23
C GLN A 157 -26.26 16.38 1.65
N LEU A 158 -25.63 16.82 0.55
CA LEU A 158 -24.51 16.13 -0.10
C LEU A 158 -23.17 16.37 0.60
N LYS A 159 -23.11 17.29 1.57
CA LYS A 159 -21.98 17.43 2.51
C LYS A 159 -22.13 16.46 3.67
N THR A 160 -21.01 15.97 4.15
CA THR A 160 -20.83 15.46 5.52
C THR A 160 -19.58 16.16 6.08
N GLU A 161 -19.39 16.18 7.41
CA GLU A 161 -18.47 17.12 8.09
C GLU A 161 -17.10 17.31 7.42
N LEU A 162 -16.49 16.23 6.93
CA LEU A 162 -15.21 16.24 6.21
C LEU A 162 -15.28 15.75 4.74
N LEU A 163 -16.47 15.58 4.17
CA LEU A 163 -16.68 15.02 2.82
C LEU A 163 -17.64 15.88 1.99
N ASN A 164 -17.18 16.34 0.82
CA ASN A 164 -18.04 16.98 -0.18
C ASN A 164 -18.18 16.06 -1.40
N LEU A 165 -19.39 15.60 -1.69
CA LEU A 165 -19.71 14.95 -2.97
C LEU A 165 -20.12 16.00 -4.00
N HIS A 166 -19.57 15.88 -5.20
CA HIS A 166 -19.92 16.63 -6.41
C HIS A 166 -20.46 15.66 -7.47
N LYS A 167 -20.98 16.18 -8.59
CA LYS A 167 -21.49 15.32 -9.68
C LYS A 167 -20.37 14.51 -10.36
N ASP A 168 -19.17 15.07 -10.35
CA ASP A 168 -17.99 14.70 -11.13
C ASP A 168 -16.85 14.16 -10.25
N GLY A 169 -17.09 13.97 -8.95
CA GLY A 169 -16.12 13.43 -8.01
C GLY A 169 -16.46 13.72 -6.55
N PHE A 170 -15.53 13.47 -5.65
CA PHE A 170 -15.60 13.93 -4.27
C PHE A 170 -14.24 14.40 -3.75
N VAL A 171 -14.28 15.24 -2.71
CA VAL A 171 -13.10 15.64 -1.95
C VAL A 171 -13.28 15.35 -0.46
N ILE A 172 -12.22 14.87 0.18
CA ILE A 172 -12.14 14.69 1.62
C ILE A 172 -11.22 15.77 2.20
N ARG A 173 -11.61 16.31 3.35
CA ARG A 173 -10.84 17.30 4.12
C ARG A 173 -10.32 16.68 5.42
N ASN A 174 -9.23 17.22 5.95
CA ASN A 174 -8.82 16.95 7.34
C ASN A 174 -9.62 17.84 8.31
N GLN A 175 -9.41 17.67 9.62
CA GLN A 175 -10.10 18.44 10.67
C GLN A 175 -9.83 19.95 10.60
N ALA A 176 -8.70 20.38 10.00
CA ALA A 176 -8.40 21.79 9.73
C ALA A 176 -9.10 22.34 8.47
N GLY A 177 -9.91 21.53 7.78
CA GLY A 177 -10.64 21.91 6.57
C GLY A 177 -9.80 21.91 5.28
N VAL A 178 -8.52 21.53 5.34
CA VAL A 178 -7.64 21.40 4.16
C VAL A 178 -8.06 20.17 3.35
N VAL A 179 -8.10 20.27 2.01
CA VAL A 179 -8.36 19.11 1.14
C VAL A 179 -7.13 18.21 1.14
N VAL A 180 -7.29 16.97 1.60
CA VAL A 180 -6.22 15.97 1.67
C VAL A 180 -6.34 14.88 0.61
N PHE A 181 -7.51 14.78 -0.05
CA PHE A 181 -7.78 13.77 -1.06
C PHE A 181 -8.85 14.25 -2.05
N ARG A 182 -8.66 13.93 -3.33
CA ARG A 182 -9.63 14.15 -4.42
C ARG A 182 -9.74 12.92 -5.30
N MET A 183 -10.97 12.57 -5.64
CA MET A 183 -11.30 11.53 -6.62
C MET A 183 -12.28 12.10 -7.64
N ALA A 184 -11.95 12.02 -8.93
CA ALA A 184 -12.83 12.40 -10.03
C ALA A 184 -13.50 11.15 -10.64
N PHE A 185 -14.77 11.26 -11.03
CA PHE A 185 -15.49 10.21 -11.73
C PHE A 185 -15.25 10.32 -13.24
N ARG A 186 -14.94 9.19 -13.90
CA ARG A 186 -14.57 9.15 -15.32
C ARG A 186 -15.60 8.41 -16.18
N SER A 187 -16.30 7.43 -15.62
CA SER A 187 -17.36 6.70 -16.35
C SER A 187 -18.67 7.46 -16.53
N GLY A 188 -18.86 8.61 -15.89
CA GLY A 188 -20.03 9.50 -16.01
C GLY A 188 -20.09 10.51 -14.86
N THR A 189 -21.07 11.41 -14.88
CA THR A 189 -21.39 12.30 -13.76
C THR A 189 -22.71 11.92 -13.09
N LEU A 190 -22.75 11.94 -11.76
CA LEU A 190 -23.92 11.59 -10.95
C LEU A 190 -25.06 12.59 -11.15
N ASP A 191 -26.28 12.07 -11.33
CA ASP A 191 -27.49 12.87 -11.20
C ASP A 191 -27.71 13.16 -9.71
N LEU A 192 -27.42 14.40 -9.28
CA LEU A 192 -27.57 14.82 -7.88
C LEU A 192 -29.04 14.90 -7.42
N ASP A 193 -30.01 14.92 -8.35
CA ASP A 193 -31.43 14.80 -8.04
C ASP A 193 -31.87 13.33 -7.86
N SER A 194 -30.97 12.38 -8.13
CA SER A 194 -31.11 10.95 -7.81
C SER A 194 -30.56 10.59 -6.42
N CYS A 195 -29.72 11.45 -5.84
CA CYS A 195 -29.01 11.18 -4.60
C CYS A 195 -29.91 11.36 -3.36
N SER A 196 -29.70 10.49 -2.36
CA SER A 196 -30.32 10.59 -1.03
C SER A 196 -29.35 10.22 0.08
N LYS A 197 -29.55 10.80 1.28
CA LYS A 197 -28.74 10.55 2.47
C LYS A 197 -29.57 9.88 3.55
N LYS A 198 -29.10 8.72 4.04
CA LYS A 198 -29.73 7.89 5.06
C LYS A 198 -28.70 7.59 6.16
N GLY A 199 -28.71 8.39 7.21
CA GLY A 199 -27.68 8.35 8.26
C GLY A 199 -26.30 8.68 7.69
N VAL A 200 -25.34 7.76 7.86
CA VAL A 200 -23.95 7.89 7.37
C VAL A 200 -23.74 7.43 5.92
N ILE A 201 -24.80 7.04 5.21
CA ILE A 201 -24.74 6.60 3.80
C ILE A 201 -25.35 7.68 2.91
N LEU A 202 -24.63 8.08 1.87
CA LEU A 202 -25.13 8.86 0.73
C LEU A 202 -25.13 7.93 -0.49
N SER A 203 -26.28 7.76 -1.15
CA SER A 203 -26.46 6.85 -2.29
C SER A 203 -27.24 7.50 -3.44
N CYS A 204 -26.88 7.21 -4.68
CA CYS A 204 -27.48 7.77 -5.91
C CYS A 204 -27.80 6.64 -6.90
N ASP A 205 -28.93 6.72 -7.62
CA ASP A 205 -29.41 5.66 -8.52
C ASP A 205 -29.27 5.97 -10.03
N ARG A 206 -28.80 7.18 -10.39
CA ARG A 206 -28.62 7.62 -11.78
C ARG A 206 -27.34 8.44 -12.00
N SER A 207 -26.86 8.38 -13.24
CA SER A 207 -25.84 9.24 -13.84
C SER A 207 -26.39 9.89 -15.11
N ASP A 208 -25.64 10.81 -15.70
CA ASP A 208 -25.83 11.32 -17.07
C ASP A 208 -25.78 10.22 -18.16
N VAL A 209 -25.16 9.09 -17.83
CA VAL A 209 -24.94 7.91 -18.68
C VAL A 209 -26.06 6.87 -18.56
N GLY A 210 -26.67 6.71 -17.39
CA GLY A 210 -27.64 5.64 -17.17
C GLY A 210 -28.01 5.42 -15.71
N LYS A 211 -28.29 4.15 -15.38
CA LYS A 211 -28.56 3.72 -14.00
C LYS A 211 -27.26 3.26 -13.34
N VAL A 212 -27.04 3.69 -12.11
CA VAL A 212 -25.87 3.28 -11.31
C VAL A 212 -26.34 2.80 -9.95
N ASN A 213 -25.51 2.00 -9.28
CA ASN A 213 -25.63 1.75 -7.85
C ASN A 213 -24.41 2.38 -7.16
N PHE A 214 -24.49 3.70 -6.93
CA PHE A 214 -23.45 4.46 -6.24
C PHE A 214 -23.77 4.61 -4.76
N PHE A 215 -22.78 4.38 -3.89
CA PHE A 215 -22.81 4.92 -2.54
C PHE A 215 -21.43 5.34 -2.03
N ILE A 216 -21.44 6.31 -1.12
CA ILE A 216 -20.34 6.62 -0.20
C ILE A 216 -20.85 6.55 1.24
N GLN A 217 -20.22 5.70 2.04
CA GLN A 217 -20.55 5.45 3.45
C GLN A 217 -19.41 5.95 4.34
N VAL A 218 -19.71 6.86 5.28
CA VAL A 218 -18.79 7.23 6.34
C VAL A 218 -18.79 6.14 7.42
N VAL A 219 -17.61 5.72 7.83
CA VAL A 219 -17.34 4.67 8.81
C VAL A 219 -16.41 5.24 9.87
N TRP A 220 -16.80 5.12 11.12
CA TRP A 220 -16.11 5.65 12.30
C TRP A 220 -15.57 4.48 13.13
N PRO A 221 -14.43 3.86 12.74
CA PRO A 221 -13.88 2.68 13.41
C PRO A 221 -13.26 2.99 14.78
N ARG A 222 -12.68 4.19 14.95
CA ARG A 222 -12.11 4.78 16.16
C ARG A 222 -12.12 6.30 16.01
N ASP A 223 -12.05 7.04 17.10
CA ASP A 223 -12.15 8.50 17.09
C ASP A 223 -10.99 9.20 16.35
N THR A 224 -9.87 8.51 16.13
CA THR A 224 -8.66 9.03 15.46
C THR A 224 -8.56 8.71 13.98
N VAL A 225 -9.46 7.88 13.41
CA VAL A 225 -9.42 7.50 11.98
C VAL A 225 -10.81 7.50 11.38
N MET A 226 -10.99 8.27 10.30
CA MET A 226 -12.24 8.32 9.54
C MET A 226 -12.11 7.59 8.21
N CYS A 227 -13.00 6.64 7.94
CA CYS A 227 -12.99 5.86 6.70
C CYS A 227 -14.24 6.13 5.85
N TYR A 228 -14.05 6.12 4.54
CA TYR A 228 -15.06 6.32 3.51
C TYR A 228 -15.08 5.09 2.61
N ARG A 229 -16.12 4.26 2.73
CA ARG A 229 -16.33 3.13 1.81
C ARG A 229 -17.11 3.63 0.60
N VAL A 230 -16.54 3.46 -0.59
CA VAL A 230 -17.14 3.85 -1.86
C VAL A 230 -17.47 2.61 -2.68
N ARG A 231 -18.65 2.59 -3.31
CA ARG A 231 -19.06 1.66 -4.37
C ARG A 231 -19.58 2.49 -5.53
N TRP A 232 -19.11 2.19 -6.74
CA TRP A 232 -19.80 2.53 -7.98
C TRP A 232 -19.97 1.26 -8.79
N GLU A 233 -21.20 0.93 -9.14
CA GLU A 233 -21.57 -0.20 -9.98
C GLU A 233 -22.40 0.32 -11.16
N GLU A 234 -21.94 0.03 -12.38
CA GLU A 234 -22.51 0.55 -13.62
C GLU A 234 -23.53 -0.44 -14.19
N LEU A 235 -24.82 -0.09 -14.16
CA LEU A 235 -25.90 -1.02 -14.54
C LEU A 235 -26.11 -1.13 -16.06
N VAL A 236 -25.09 -0.74 -16.85
CA VAL A 236 -24.97 -0.96 -18.29
C VAL A 236 -23.97 -2.10 -18.54
N PRO A 237 -24.37 -3.24 -19.13
CA PRO A 237 -23.47 -4.38 -19.37
C PRO A 237 -22.22 -4.01 -20.19
N GLY A 238 -21.08 -4.59 -19.84
CA GLY A 238 -19.80 -4.41 -20.53
C GLY A 238 -19.07 -3.08 -20.27
N ARG A 239 -19.76 -2.03 -19.79
CA ARG A 239 -19.15 -0.72 -19.52
C ARG A 239 -18.22 -0.79 -18.29
N PRO A 240 -16.97 -0.30 -18.38
CA PRO A 240 -16.08 -0.23 -17.23
C PRO A 240 -16.44 0.93 -16.29
N VAL A 241 -16.07 0.79 -15.01
CA VAL A 241 -16.13 1.88 -14.02
C VAL A 241 -14.73 2.42 -13.79
N GLU A 242 -14.47 3.67 -14.17
CA GLU A 242 -13.21 4.38 -13.93
C GLU A 242 -13.43 5.58 -13.00
N HIS A 243 -12.51 5.73 -12.04
CA HIS A 243 -12.28 6.98 -11.33
C HIS A 243 -10.79 7.37 -11.44
N ALA A 244 -10.49 8.67 -11.37
CA ALA A 244 -9.14 9.20 -11.35
C ALA A 244 -8.83 9.83 -9.98
N MET A 245 -7.83 9.29 -9.28
CA MET A 245 -7.31 9.84 -8.04
C MET A 245 -6.26 10.89 -8.36
N ASP A 246 -6.43 12.09 -7.80
CA ASP A 246 -5.43 13.17 -7.80
C ASP A 246 -4.33 12.81 -6.80
N TYR A 247 -3.08 12.76 -7.25
CA TYR A 247 -1.92 12.50 -6.38
C TYR A 247 -1.07 13.74 -6.11
N ASN A 248 -1.46 14.91 -6.63
CA ASN A 248 -0.72 16.16 -6.46
C ASN A 248 -0.70 16.63 -4.99
N GLY A 249 0.29 17.45 -4.63
CA GLY A 249 0.40 18.06 -3.30
C GLY A 249 0.62 17.08 -2.15
N SER A 250 1.11 15.86 -2.43
CA SER A 250 1.51 14.87 -1.43
C SER A 250 2.43 13.80 -2.01
N HIS A 251 3.19 13.15 -1.13
CA HIS A 251 4.05 12.02 -1.46
C HIS A 251 3.28 10.72 -1.26
N TRP A 252 3.29 9.84 -2.27
CA TRP A 252 2.53 8.58 -2.24
C TRP A 252 3.44 7.36 -2.21
N TYR A 253 2.95 6.26 -1.63
CA TYR A 253 3.70 5.03 -1.40
C TYR A 253 2.80 3.81 -1.60
N GLY A 254 3.36 2.67 -2.01
CA GLY A 254 2.64 1.39 -2.12
C GLY A 254 2.25 1.01 -3.55
N GLY A 255 1.29 0.09 -3.67
CA GLY A 255 0.94 -0.60 -4.91
C GLY A 255 1.76 -1.88 -5.11
N ASP A 256 2.92 -1.76 -5.75
CA ASP A 256 3.64 -2.90 -6.32
C ASP A 256 5.16 -2.72 -6.33
N GLU A 257 5.87 -3.85 -6.29
CA GLU A 257 7.28 -3.95 -6.68
C GLU A 257 7.44 -3.67 -8.18
N ARG A 258 8.46 -2.91 -8.59
CA ARG A 258 8.75 -2.59 -9.98
C ARG A 258 10.20 -2.82 -10.35
N ALA A 259 10.46 -2.96 -11.64
CA ALA A 259 11.83 -2.95 -12.15
C ALA A 259 12.55 -1.63 -11.82
N THR A 260 11.96 -0.50 -12.18
CA THR A 260 12.39 0.82 -11.74
C THR A 260 11.59 1.23 -10.51
N GLN A 261 12.22 1.19 -9.34
CA GLN A 261 11.57 1.52 -8.07
C GLN A 261 12.11 2.83 -7.49
N HIS A 262 11.19 3.71 -7.09
CA HIS A 262 11.49 4.96 -6.38
C HIS A 262 10.70 5.05 -5.08
N TRP A 263 11.16 5.92 -4.19
CA TRP A 263 10.48 6.27 -2.94
C TRP A 263 10.55 7.81 -2.75
N PRO A 264 9.42 8.53 -2.59
CA PRO A 264 8.04 8.10 -2.85
C PRO A 264 7.83 7.57 -4.28
N LEU A 265 6.63 7.05 -4.54
CA LEU A 265 6.20 6.52 -5.83
C LEU A 265 6.33 7.59 -6.93
N SER A 266 7.39 7.49 -7.72
CA SER A 266 7.55 8.27 -8.95
C SER A 266 6.76 7.61 -10.09
N ILE A 267 5.98 8.42 -10.80
CA ILE A 267 5.10 7.97 -11.89
C ILE A 267 5.46 8.77 -13.13
N ALA A 268 6.02 8.09 -14.14
CA ALA A 268 6.44 8.68 -15.40
C ALA A 268 5.49 8.31 -16.55
N GLY A 269 5.29 9.25 -17.47
CA GLY A 269 4.52 9.11 -18.70
C GLY A 269 3.02 8.89 -18.48
N GLN A 270 2.42 8.16 -19.42
CA GLN A 270 1.00 7.83 -19.40
C GLN A 270 0.83 6.33 -19.61
N GLN A 271 -0.01 5.69 -18.78
CA GLN A 271 -0.36 4.27 -18.90
C GLN A 271 -1.87 4.12 -18.89
N GLU A 272 -2.42 3.48 -19.92
CA GLU A 272 -3.84 3.10 -19.93
C GLU A 272 -4.13 2.00 -18.90
N PRO A 273 -5.31 1.97 -18.25
CA PRO A 273 -5.62 1.01 -17.20
C PRO A 273 -5.48 -0.46 -17.65
N GLU A 274 -4.45 -1.12 -17.13
CA GLU A 274 -4.13 -2.51 -17.37
C GLU A 274 -4.33 -3.38 -16.12
N PRO A 275 -4.51 -4.72 -16.26
CA PRO A 275 -4.87 -5.58 -15.14
C PRO A 275 -3.80 -5.54 -14.04
N PHE A 276 -4.19 -5.23 -12.80
CA PHE A 276 -3.27 -5.13 -11.67
C PHE A 276 -3.01 -6.52 -11.09
N ILE A 277 -2.11 -7.24 -11.75
CA ILE A 277 -1.76 -8.65 -11.51
C ILE A 277 -0.24 -8.84 -11.38
N THR A 278 0.18 -9.82 -10.57
CA THR A 278 1.60 -10.12 -10.38
C THR A 278 2.25 -10.57 -11.68
N SER A 279 3.40 -9.99 -12.02
CA SER A 279 4.12 -10.29 -13.27
C SER A 279 5.62 -10.36 -13.06
N ASP A 280 6.29 -11.24 -13.81
CA ASP A 280 7.75 -11.28 -13.82
C ASP A 280 8.32 -10.09 -14.60
N VAL A 281 8.96 -9.16 -13.88
CA VAL A 281 9.59 -7.98 -14.48
C VAL A 281 10.96 -8.26 -15.12
N TYR A 282 11.45 -9.50 -15.09
CA TYR A 282 12.52 -9.96 -15.99
C TYR A 282 12.02 -10.25 -17.40
N SER A 283 10.84 -10.88 -17.52
CA SER A 283 10.15 -11.07 -18.79
C SER A 283 9.58 -9.76 -19.35
N ASN A 284 9.14 -8.82 -18.50
CA ASN A 284 8.68 -7.50 -18.93
C ASN A 284 8.86 -6.39 -17.87
N ARG A 285 9.89 -5.55 -18.05
CA ARG A 285 10.24 -4.41 -17.18
C ARG A 285 9.13 -3.38 -16.95
N HIS A 286 8.08 -3.35 -17.78
CA HIS A 286 6.96 -2.40 -17.70
C HIS A 286 5.71 -2.96 -17.01
N LYS A 287 5.81 -4.03 -16.22
CA LYS A 287 4.70 -4.62 -15.47
C LYS A 287 4.85 -4.46 -13.96
N PHE A 288 3.74 -4.69 -13.25
CA PHE A 288 3.71 -4.82 -11.79
C PHE A 288 4.39 -6.13 -11.38
N GLY A 289 5.24 -6.09 -10.34
CA GLY A 289 6.18 -7.15 -9.99
C GLY A 289 5.60 -8.41 -9.34
N GLY A 290 6.47 -9.19 -8.70
CA GLY A 290 6.11 -10.45 -8.05
C GLY A 290 5.29 -10.24 -6.79
N ILE A 291 5.52 -9.13 -6.08
CA ILE A 291 4.85 -8.75 -4.84
C ILE A 291 4.03 -7.46 -5.05
N LEU A 292 2.72 -7.52 -4.81
CA LEU A 292 1.84 -6.36 -4.86
C LEU A 292 0.65 -6.45 -3.90
N GLU A 293 0.08 -5.31 -3.56
CA GLU A 293 -1.17 -5.16 -2.83
C GLU A 293 -1.94 -3.95 -3.34
N ARG A 294 -3.27 -4.02 -3.30
CA ARG A 294 -4.13 -2.93 -3.81
C ARG A 294 -4.27 -1.78 -2.82
N TYR A 295 -3.14 -1.30 -2.29
CA TYR A 295 -3.02 -0.39 -1.16
C TYR A 295 -2.01 0.72 -1.44
N TRP A 296 -2.43 1.97 -1.21
CA TRP A 296 -1.57 3.14 -1.27
C TRP A 296 -1.73 4.02 -0.03
N LEU A 297 -0.64 4.70 0.33
CA LEU A 297 -0.48 5.56 1.49
C LEU A 297 0.05 6.93 1.02
N SER A 298 -0.32 8.01 1.72
CA SER A 298 0.05 9.40 1.40
C SER A 298 0.61 10.13 2.63
N SER A 299 1.56 11.05 2.40
CA SER A 299 2.07 11.98 3.43
C SER A 299 0.97 12.80 4.10
N ASN A 300 -0.15 13.07 3.40
CA ASN A 300 -1.33 13.77 3.94
C ASN A 300 -2.17 12.95 4.96
N ALA A 301 -1.59 11.93 5.59
CA ALA A 301 -2.26 10.98 6.48
C ALA A 301 -3.47 10.25 5.84
N VAL A 302 -3.47 10.08 4.52
CA VAL A 302 -4.51 9.39 3.76
C VAL A 302 -4.01 8.02 3.30
N ALA A 303 -4.87 7.00 3.37
CA ALA A 303 -4.62 5.71 2.78
C ALA A 303 -5.83 5.21 1.99
N ILE A 304 -5.61 4.47 0.90
CA ILE A 304 -6.65 3.84 0.09
C ILE A 304 -6.36 2.35 -0.06
N LYS A 305 -7.36 1.48 0.15
CA LYS A 305 -7.33 0.08 -0.30
C LYS A 305 -8.53 -0.21 -1.21
N ILE A 306 -8.24 -0.70 -2.42
CA ILE A 306 -9.26 -1.23 -3.33
C ILE A 306 -9.71 -2.59 -2.80
N ASN A 307 -11.00 -2.89 -2.90
CA ASN A 307 -11.55 -4.18 -2.51
C ASN A 307 -11.05 -5.27 -3.47
N ASP A 308 -10.69 -6.43 -2.93
CA ASP A 308 -9.99 -7.47 -3.67
C ASP A 308 -10.90 -8.17 -4.70
N SER A 309 -12.23 -8.09 -4.50
CA SER A 309 -13.25 -8.56 -5.45
C SER A 309 -13.42 -7.70 -6.71
N VAL A 310 -12.76 -6.54 -6.81
CA VAL A 310 -12.84 -5.68 -8.00
C VAL A 310 -12.02 -6.30 -9.14
N PRO A 311 -12.52 -6.29 -10.40
CA PRO A 311 -11.72 -6.64 -11.58
C PRO A 311 -10.75 -5.49 -11.93
N PHE A 312 -9.74 -5.31 -11.09
CA PHE A 312 -9.04 -4.04 -10.91
C PHE A 312 -7.92 -3.80 -11.93
N HIS A 313 -7.91 -2.60 -12.50
CA HIS A 313 -6.91 -2.13 -13.44
C HIS A 313 -6.33 -0.82 -12.96
N LEU A 314 -5.02 -0.65 -13.13
CA LEU A 314 -4.27 0.55 -12.78
C LEU A 314 -3.68 1.17 -14.05
N GLY A 315 -3.90 2.46 -14.21
CA GLY A 315 -3.20 3.32 -15.17
C GLY A 315 -2.86 4.66 -14.53
N TRP A 316 -2.26 5.56 -15.29
CA TRP A 316 -1.91 6.90 -14.82
C TRP A 316 -1.76 7.89 -15.97
N ASP A 317 -1.60 9.15 -15.59
CA ASP A 317 -1.21 10.27 -16.45
C ASP A 317 -0.38 11.25 -15.61
N GLU A 318 0.93 11.32 -15.88
CA GLU A 318 1.88 12.23 -15.22
C GLU A 318 1.49 13.71 -15.39
N VAL A 319 1.04 14.10 -16.59
CA VAL A 319 0.73 15.50 -16.92
C VAL A 319 -0.54 15.96 -16.20
N ALA A 320 -1.50 15.06 -16.02
CA ALA A 320 -2.68 15.31 -15.20
C ALA A 320 -2.44 15.10 -13.69
N GLN A 321 -1.29 14.51 -13.31
CA GLN A 321 -0.99 14.03 -11.95
C GLN A 321 -2.10 13.14 -11.37
N THR A 322 -2.57 12.17 -12.15
CA THR A 322 -3.63 11.23 -11.72
C THR A 322 -3.24 9.75 -11.84
N MET A 323 -3.70 8.97 -10.86
CA MET A 323 -3.80 7.51 -10.95
C MET A 323 -5.23 7.13 -11.36
N ARG A 324 -5.37 6.32 -12.42
CA ARG A 324 -6.65 5.85 -12.94
C ARG A 324 -6.95 4.46 -12.39
N PHE A 325 -8.00 4.37 -11.57
CA PHE A 325 -8.51 3.13 -11.01
C PHE A 325 -9.73 2.68 -11.82
N GLN A 326 -9.63 1.53 -12.48
CA GLN A 326 -10.71 1.04 -13.34
C GLN A 326 -11.14 -0.39 -12.97
N ALA A 327 -12.44 -0.64 -12.98
CA ALA A 327 -13.04 -1.97 -12.89
C ALA A 327 -13.53 -2.39 -14.29
N ARG A 328 -12.98 -3.48 -14.86
CA ARG A 328 -13.28 -3.94 -16.23
C ARG A 328 -13.21 -5.46 -16.35
N TYR A 329 -14.27 -6.10 -16.88
CA TYR A 329 -14.22 -7.53 -17.24
C TYR A 329 -13.87 -7.76 -18.73
N GLN A 330 -14.16 -6.79 -19.60
CA GLN A 330 -13.85 -6.91 -21.03
C GLN A 330 -12.33 -6.87 -21.29
N ASP A 331 -11.88 -7.75 -22.19
CA ASP A 331 -10.48 -7.93 -22.61
C ASP A 331 -9.48 -8.08 -21.44
N SER A 332 -9.94 -8.68 -20.34
CA SER A 332 -9.24 -8.77 -19.06
C SER A 332 -9.16 -10.22 -18.55
N PRO A 333 -8.14 -10.59 -17.74
CA PRO A 333 -8.06 -11.91 -17.13
C PRO A 333 -9.00 -12.13 -15.92
N TYR A 334 -9.68 -11.09 -15.40
CA TYR A 334 -10.68 -11.24 -14.34
C TYR A 334 -11.96 -11.93 -14.84
N LYS A 335 -12.53 -12.85 -14.05
CA LYS A 335 -13.67 -13.69 -14.47
C LYS A 335 -14.89 -13.50 -13.55
N LEU A 336 -16.08 -13.39 -14.15
CA LEU A 336 -17.36 -13.29 -13.44
C LEU A 336 -17.72 -14.58 -12.67
N LEU A 337 -18.56 -14.42 -11.63
CA LEU A 337 -19.07 -15.53 -10.81
C LEU A 337 -20.22 -16.30 -11.48
N GLN A 338 -21.17 -15.60 -12.11
CA GLN A 338 -22.32 -16.21 -12.80
C GLN A 338 -22.80 -15.34 -13.97
N GLY A 339 -23.10 -15.99 -15.10
CA GLY A 339 -23.85 -15.42 -16.23
C GLY A 339 -23.11 -14.39 -17.10
N PRO A 340 -23.64 -14.10 -18.31
CA PRO A 340 -23.04 -13.15 -19.26
C PRO A 340 -23.37 -11.68 -18.97
N GLN A 341 -24.05 -11.36 -17.86
CA GLN A 341 -24.45 -10.00 -17.48
C GLN A 341 -24.00 -9.66 -16.06
N GLY A 342 -22.69 -9.62 -15.85
CA GLY A 342 -22.09 -9.01 -14.67
C GLY A 342 -21.76 -7.54 -14.91
N HIS A 343 -22.20 -6.68 -13.99
CA HIS A 343 -21.86 -5.26 -13.99
C HIS A 343 -20.44 -5.03 -13.43
N ALA A 344 -19.74 -4.02 -13.92
CA ALA A 344 -18.47 -3.61 -13.35
C ALA A 344 -18.73 -2.87 -12.02
N GLU A 345 -18.13 -3.35 -10.93
CA GLU A 345 -18.14 -2.67 -9.62
C GLU A 345 -16.72 -2.19 -9.29
N LEU A 346 -16.53 -0.88 -9.12
CA LEU A 346 -15.36 -0.29 -8.47
C LEU A 346 -15.68 -0.02 -7.00
N SER A 347 -15.01 -0.74 -6.12
CA SER A 347 -15.34 -0.83 -4.69
C SER A 347 -14.05 -0.63 -3.87
N TYR A 348 -14.00 0.37 -3.00
CA TYR A 348 -12.76 0.73 -2.29
C TYR A 348 -13.04 1.46 -0.97
N ARG A 349 -11.99 1.66 -0.17
CA ARG A 349 -12.01 2.46 1.06
C ARG A 349 -10.90 3.49 1.03
N VAL A 350 -11.24 4.74 1.33
CA VAL A 350 -10.28 5.82 1.64
C VAL A 350 -10.37 6.08 3.14
N CYS A 351 -9.27 6.09 3.86
CA CYS A 351 -9.22 6.37 5.29
C CYS A 351 -8.23 7.50 5.58
N VAL A 352 -8.55 8.36 6.54
CA VAL A 352 -7.74 9.52 6.95
C VAL A 352 -7.48 9.44 8.45
N GLY A 353 -6.22 9.56 8.86
CA GLY A 353 -5.78 9.58 10.26
C GLY A 353 -5.30 10.96 10.71
N SER A 354 -4.58 11.00 11.83
CA SER A 354 -3.86 12.20 12.30
C SER A 354 -2.53 12.43 11.59
N ASP A 355 -1.88 11.35 11.16
CA ASP A 355 -0.50 11.33 10.65
C ASP A 355 -0.28 10.06 9.80
N ILE A 356 0.77 10.06 8.96
CA ILE A 356 1.06 8.96 8.02
C ILE A 356 1.30 7.60 8.73
N THR A 357 1.94 7.62 9.90
CA THR A 357 2.28 6.40 10.65
C THR A 357 1.05 5.80 11.33
N SER A 358 0.19 6.61 11.97
CA SER A 358 -1.02 6.11 12.62
C SER A 358 -2.06 5.59 11.63
N ILE A 359 -2.22 6.22 10.46
CA ILE A 359 -3.12 5.69 9.42
C ILE A 359 -2.60 4.38 8.85
N HIS A 360 -1.28 4.26 8.62
CA HIS A 360 -0.68 2.99 8.19
C HIS A 360 -0.88 1.89 9.24
N LYS A 361 -0.53 2.16 10.51
CA LYS A 361 -0.75 1.23 11.64
C LYS A 361 -2.21 0.81 11.77
N TYR A 362 -3.17 1.71 11.56
CA TYR A 362 -4.59 1.36 11.50
C TYR A 362 -4.92 0.41 10.33
N MET A 363 -4.45 0.74 9.12
CA MET A 363 -4.77 -0.02 7.90
C MET A 363 -4.22 -1.44 7.96
N VAL A 364 -2.95 -1.63 8.35
CA VAL A 364 -2.34 -2.96 8.50
C VAL A 364 -3.13 -3.81 9.49
N ARG A 365 -3.32 -3.30 10.72
CA ARG A 365 -3.99 -4.03 11.82
C ARG A 365 -5.46 -4.35 11.53
N ARG A 366 -6.07 -3.73 10.52
CA ARG A 366 -7.48 -3.90 10.16
C ARG A 366 -7.72 -4.69 8.87
N TYR A 367 -6.79 -4.65 7.90
CA TYR A 367 -7.02 -5.13 6.52
C TYR A 367 -5.92 -6.03 5.93
N PHE A 368 -4.73 -6.10 6.53
CA PHE A 368 -3.74 -7.11 6.14
C PHE A 368 -3.77 -8.30 7.09
N ASN A 369 -3.36 -9.46 6.58
CA ASN A 369 -3.00 -10.59 7.42
C ASN A 369 -1.65 -10.31 8.10
N LYS A 370 -1.30 -11.10 9.13
CA LYS A 370 0.03 -11.05 9.77
C LYS A 370 0.65 -12.44 9.79
N PRO A 371 1.99 -12.57 9.77
CA PRO A 371 2.64 -13.88 9.79
C PRO A 371 2.22 -14.71 11.01
N ASN A 372 2.09 -16.02 10.84
CA ASN A 372 1.62 -16.91 11.91
C ASN A 372 2.71 -17.28 12.95
N LYS A 373 3.98 -17.04 12.63
CA LYS A 373 5.18 -17.22 13.46
C LYS A 373 6.36 -16.43 12.88
N VAL A 374 7.46 -16.36 13.63
CA VAL A 374 8.79 -16.01 13.08
C VAL A 374 9.36 -17.23 12.30
N PRO A 375 10.10 -17.03 11.20
CA PRO A 375 10.96 -18.05 10.57
C PRO A 375 12.10 -18.53 11.50
N SER A 376 13.00 -19.39 11.01
CA SER A 376 14.16 -19.85 11.78
C SER A 376 15.14 -18.70 12.06
N GLU A 377 15.46 -18.49 13.34
CA GLU A 377 16.38 -17.45 13.84
C GLU A 377 17.73 -17.43 13.11
N ALA A 378 18.25 -18.59 12.73
CA ALA A 378 19.50 -18.73 12.00
C ALA A 378 19.48 -18.15 10.57
N VAL A 379 18.32 -17.79 9.99
CA VAL A 379 18.23 -17.03 8.72
C VAL A 379 18.43 -15.53 8.94
N PHE A 380 18.13 -15.05 10.15
CA PHE A 380 18.37 -13.67 10.56
C PHE A 380 19.79 -13.45 11.11
N HIS A 381 20.42 -14.47 11.71
CA HIS A 381 21.79 -14.36 12.26
C HIS A 381 22.91 -14.61 11.25
N HIS A 382 22.73 -15.54 10.30
CA HIS A 382 23.82 -16.01 9.43
C HIS A 382 23.42 -15.90 7.97
N PRO A 383 24.38 -15.68 7.04
CA PRO A 383 24.06 -15.59 5.63
C PRO A 383 23.55 -16.91 5.05
N ILE A 384 22.62 -16.78 4.10
CA ILE A 384 22.27 -17.82 3.14
C ILE A 384 23.39 -17.88 2.09
N TRP A 385 23.82 -19.08 1.71
CA TRP A 385 24.74 -19.28 0.60
C TRP A 385 24.00 -19.94 -0.56
N SER A 386 24.20 -19.51 -1.80
CA SER A 386 23.39 -19.95 -2.95
C SER A 386 24.24 -20.25 -4.17
N THR A 387 23.96 -21.30 -4.95
CA THR A 387 24.73 -21.62 -6.17
C THR A 387 24.38 -20.77 -7.39
N GLY A 388 23.25 -20.05 -7.35
CA GLY A 388 22.58 -19.51 -8.53
C GLY A 388 23.38 -18.54 -9.41
N ALA A 389 24.11 -17.59 -8.83
CA ALA A 389 24.84 -16.57 -9.61
C ALA A 389 26.20 -17.07 -10.12
N LEU A 390 26.98 -17.78 -9.28
CA LEU A 390 28.32 -18.26 -9.66
C LEU A 390 28.26 -19.49 -10.59
N HIS A 391 27.48 -20.51 -10.23
CA HIS A 391 27.46 -21.80 -10.93
C HIS A 391 26.35 -21.93 -11.97
N LYS A 392 25.22 -21.22 -11.79
CA LYS A 392 24.04 -21.28 -12.68
C LYS A 392 23.64 -22.74 -12.96
N SER A 393 23.61 -23.16 -14.21
CA SER A 393 23.26 -24.52 -14.62
C SER A 393 24.39 -25.57 -14.44
N GLU A 394 25.62 -25.14 -14.17
CA GLU A 394 26.83 -25.98 -14.06
C GLU A 394 27.05 -26.55 -12.63
N VAL A 395 25.99 -26.62 -11.83
CA VAL A 395 26.03 -27.28 -10.51
C VAL A 395 26.30 -28.78 -10.64
N SER A 396 27.10 -29.31 -9.72
CA SER A 396 27.45 -30.73 -9.58
C SER A 396 27.74 -31.08 -8.12
N GLN A 397 27.79 -32.37 -7.79
CA GLN A 397 28.17 -32.84 -6.46
C GLN A 397 29.58 -32.38 -6.05
N GLU A 398 30.53 -32.34 -6.97
CA GLU A 398 31.91 -31.89 -6.72
C GLU A 398 31.99 -30.37 -6.50
N ASN A 399 31.29 -29.59 -7.34
CA ASN A 399 31.22 -28.14 -7.21
C ASN A 399 30.57 -27.73 -5.89
N LEU A 400 29.50 -28.43 -5.47
CA LEU A 400 28.79 -28.13 -4.22
C LEU A 400 29.63 -28.42 -2.97
N LEU A 401 30.35 -29.56 -2.95
CA LEU A 401 31.25 -29.91 -1.84
C LEU A 401 32.45 -28.95 -1.77
N THR A 402 33.02 -28.58 -2.91
CA THR A 402 34.11 -27.59 -3.00
C THR A 402 33.67 -26.21 -2.52
N TYR A 403 32.46 -25.77 -2.89
CA TYR A 403 31.88 -24.50 -2.44
C TYR A 403 31.70 -24.47 -0.92
N VAL A 404 31.21 -25.56 -0.31
CA VAL A 404 31.08 -25.70 1.15
C VAL A 404 32.44 -25.72 1.86
N ALA A 405 33.41 -26.45 1.33
CA ALA A 405 34.77 -26.46 1.88
C ALA A 405 35.39 -25.04 1.85
N ASN A 406 35.09 -24.23 0.82
CA ASN A 406 35.52 -22.83 0.77
C ASN A 406 34.80 -21.95 1.80
N ILE A 407 33.48 -22.07 2.00
CA ILE A 407 32.76 -21.34 3.08
C ILE A 407 33.44 -21.55 4.43
N GLN A 408 33.76 -22.81 4.76
CA GLN A 408 34.48 -23.19 5.99
C GLN A 408 35.92 -22.68 6.02
N LYS A 409 36.69 -22.86 4.93
CA LYS A 409 38.09 -22.40 4.79
C LYS A 409 38.24 -20.90 5.02
N TYR A 410 37.30 -20.08 4.52
CA TYR A 410 37.28 -18.63 4.71
C TYR A 410 36.53 -18.19 5.98
N GLY A 411 36.16 -19.13 6.87
CA GLY A 411 35.68 -18.85 8.22
C GLY A 411 34.27 -18.24 8.29
N PHE A 412 33.41 -18.46 7.30
CA PHE A 412 32.06 -17.91 7.28
C PHE A 412 31.02 -18.82 7.95
N ASN A 413 30.12 -18.20 8.73
CA ASN A 413 28.90 -18.85 9.18
C ASN A 413 27.93 -19.12 8.00
N CYS A 414 27.09 -20.14 8.14
CA CYS A 414 26.13 -20.54 7.11
C CYS A 414 24.77 -20.84 7.76
N SER A 415 23.73 -20.14 7.32
CA SER A 415 22.35 -20.42 7.72
C SER A 415 21.84 -21.72 7.11
N HIS A 416 22.03 -21.82 5.80
CA HIS A 416 21.78 -22.96 4.93
C HIS A 416 22.32 -22.65 3.52
N LEU A 417 22.52 -23.70 2.74
CA LEU A 417 22.98 -23.67 1.36
C LEU A 417 21.80 -23.92 0.41
N GLU A 418 21.51 -22.99 -0.49
CA GLU A 418 20.57 -23.19 -1.58
C GLU A 418 21.28 -23.82 -2.79
N LEU A 419 20.84 -25.01 -3.19
CA LEU A 419 21.15 -25.57 -4.49
C LEU A 419 20.07 -25.10 -5.49
N VAL A 420 20.50 -24.25 -6.41
CA VAL A 420 19.66 -23.53 -7.37
C VAL A 420 20.00 -23.95 -8.79
N ASP A 421 18.94 -24.15 -9.58
CA ASP A 421 18.92 -24.55 -10.99
C ASP A 421 19.53 -25.95 -11.29
N CYS A 422 19.06 -26.58 -12.36
CA CYS A 422 19.63 -27.76 -13.05
C CYS A 422 20.23 -28.90 -12.18
N TYR A 423 19.76 -29.13 -10.95
CA TYR A 423 20.17 -30.28 -10.11
C TYR A 423 19.36 -31.55 -10.39
N THR A 424 18.22 -31.38 -11.06
CA THR A 424 17.37 -32.43 -11.62
C THR A 424 17.73 -32.67 -13.10
N SER A 425 17.38 -33.83 -13.66
CA SER A 425 17.67 -34.11 -15.07
C SER A 425 16.82 -33.25 -16.03
N ASN A 426 15.55 -33.01 -15.71
CA ASN A 426 14.65 -32.10 -16.44
C ASN A 426 13.88 -31.18 -15.46
N TYR A 427 13.29 -30.10 -15.96
CA TYR A 427 12.51 -29.18 -15.14
C TYR A 427 11.10 -29.72 -14.84
N GLY A 428 10.77 -29.84 -13.56
CA GLY A 428 9.56 -30.53 -13.08
C GLY A 428 9.80 -31.97 -12.62
N ASP A 429 11.03 -32.48 -12.73
CA ASP A 429 11.47 -33.65 -11.98
C ASP A 429 11.69 -33.27 -10.50
N PHE A 430 11.52 -34.24 -9.59
CA PHE A 430 11.66 -34.03 -8.14
C PHE A 430 12.69 -34.99 -7.52
N ASP A 431 13.74 -35.30 -8.28
CA ASP A 431 14.86 -36.13 -7.85
C ASP A 431 16.16 -35.67 -8.53
N PHE A 432 17.30 -36.02 -7.96
CA PHE A 432 18.61 -35.58 -8.43
C PHE A 432 19.02 -36.23 -9.75
N ASP A 433 19.67 -35.46 -10.62
CA ASP A 433 20.34 -35.96 -11.83
C ASP A 433 21.50 -36.90 -11.44
N PRO A 434 21.45 -38.21 -11.76
CA PRO A 434 22.51 -39.15 -11.40
C PRO A 434 23.82 -38.92 -12.16
N ILE A 435 23.83 -38.10 -13.22
CA ILE A 435 25.07 -37.72 -13.93
C ILE A 435 25.82 -36.64 -13.15
N LYS A 436 25.12 -35.58 -12.72
CA LYS A 436 25.70 -34.48 -11.93
C LYS A 436 25.89 -34.79 -10.44
N PHE A 437 25.04 -35.66 -9.88
CA PHE A 437 25.00 -36.00 -8.45
C PHE A 437 24.99 -37.53 -8.23
N PRO A 438 26.05 -38.24 -8.69
CA PRO A 438 26.08 -39.71 -8.74
C PRO A 438 25.95 -40.40 -7.38
N ASN A 439 26.18 -39.69 -6.26
CA ASN A 439 25.81 -40.17 -4.94
C ASN A 439 25.30 -39.02 -4.05
N ALA A 440 24.19 -38.41 -4.46
CA ALA A 440 23.49 -37.38 -3.67
C ALA A 440 23.23 -37.80 -2.21
N THR A 441 22.97 -39.08 -1.92
CA THR A 441 22.76 -39.56 -0.54
C THR A 441 24.03 -39.42 0.31
N ALA A 442 25.18 -39.83 -0.21
CA ALA A 442 26.46 -39.65 0.49
C ALA A 442 26.84 -38.16 0.60
N MET A 443 26.56 -37.35 -0.44
CA MET A 443 26.76 -35.91 -0.41
C MET A 443 25.98 -35.24 0.72
N PHE A 444 24.68 -35.53 0.86
CA PHE A 444 23.87 -34.98 1.95
C PHE A 444 24.27 -35.49 3.34
N LEU A 445 24.74 -36.74 3.46
CA LEU A 445 25.30 -37.25 4.71
C LEU A 445 26.59 -36.52 5.12
N GLN A 446 27.47 -36.22 4.15
CA GLN A 446 28.67 -35.42 4.36
C GLN A 446 28.32 -33.98 4.77
N LEU A 447 27.50 -33.29 3.97
CA LEU A 447 27.06 -31.92 4.26
C LEU A 447 26.41 -31.80 5.65
N LYS A 448 25.61 -32.80 6.06
CA LYS A 448 25.02 -32.86 7.41
C LYS A 448 26.07 -33.08 8.52
N ALA A 449 27.13 -33.84 8.27
CA ALA A 449 28.25 -33.99 9.20
C ALA A 449 29.06 -32.69 9.33
N ASP A 450 29.17 -31.94 8.23
CA ASP A 450 29.78 -30.61 8.13
C ASP A 450 28.90 -29.48 8.71
N GLY A 451 27.74 -29.81 9.27
CA GLY A 451 26.78 -28.86 9.85
C GLY A 451 25.90 -28.10 8.85
N ILE A 452 26.06 -28.35 7.54
CA ILE A 452 25.37 -27.62 6.48
C ILE A 452 23.97 -28.19 6.23
N LEU A 453 22.97 -27.32 6.35
CA LEU A 453 21.61 -27.57 5.91
C LEU A 453 21.47 -27.17 4.43
N VAL A 454 20.76 -27.97 3.63
CA VAL A 454 20.52 -27.68 2.20
C VAL A 454 19.05 -27.34 1.94
N SER A 455 18.80 -26.26 1.21
CA SER A 455 17.51 -25.90 0.59
C SER A 455 17.58 -26.16 -0.91
N LEU A 456 16.48 -26.58 -1.54
CA LEU A 456 16.42 -26.84 -2.98
C LEU A 456 15.50 -25.84 -3.69
N TRP A 457 15.94 -25.34 -4.84
CA TRP A 457 15.09 -24.55 -5.74
C TRP A 457 13.95 -25.38 -6.32
N THR A 458 12.75 -24.78 -6.40
CA THR A 458 11.58 -25.43 -6.98
C THR A 458 10.62 -24.40 -7.56
N HIS A 459 9.83 -24.81 -8.55
CA HIS A 459 9.04 -23.94 -9.41
C HIS A 459 7.68 -24.58 -9.75
N PRO A 460 6.67 -23.83 -10.22
CA PRO A 460 5.32 -24.32 -10.47
C PRO A 460 5.13 -25.02 -11.82
N PHE A 461 6.20 -25.38 -12.53
CA PHE A 461 6.16 -25.91 -13.90
C PHE A 461 6.63 -27.36 -14.00
N ALA A 462 6.16 -28.08 -15.01
CA ALA A 462 6.81 -29.27 -15.54
C ALA A 462 6.93 -29.18 -17.07
N ASN A 463 8.15 -29.31 -17.60
CA ASN A 463 8.39 -29.35 -19.05
C ASN A 463 7.92 -30.69 -19.65
N TYR A 464 7.72 -30.73 -20.97
CA TYR A 464 7.23 -31.92 -21.67
C TYR A 464 8.18 -33.14 -21.60
N ASP A 465 9.45 -32.91 -21.26
CA ASP A 465 10.52 -33.90 -21.12
C ASP A 465 10.66 -34.44 -19.68
N SER A 466 10.02 -33.80 -18.69
CA SER A 466 9.96 -34.29 -17.32
C SER A 466 9.23 -35.63 -17.21
N ALA A 467 9.79 -36.55 -16.43
CA ALA A 467 9.16 -37.83 -16.11
C ALA A 467 7.79 -37.66 -15.43
N ASN A 468 7.57 -36.54 -14.73
CA ASN A 468 6.30 -36.23 -14.08
C ASN A 468 5.23 -35.67 -15.03
N PHE A 469 5.57 -35.22 -16.23
CA PHE A 469 4.60 -34.60 -17.15
C PHE A 469 3.46 -35.57 -17.49
N GLY A 470 3.80 -36.81 -17.85
CA GLY A 470 2.82 -37.86 -18.15
C GLY A 470 1.94 -38.24 -16.96
N GLU A 471 2.45 -38.18 -15.73
CA GLU A 471 1.62 -38.34 -14.52
C GLU A 471 0.69 -37.14 -14.32
N GLY A 472 1.22 -35.90 -14.39
CA GLY A 472 0.44 -34.69 -14.20
C GLY A 472 -0.73 -34.56 -15.19
N VAL A 473 -0.54 -34.99 -16.44
CA VAL A 473 -1.64 -35.12 -17.43
C VAL A 473 -2.63 -36.20 -17.02
N ARG A 474 -2.17 -37.43 -16.73
CA ARG A 474 -3.03 -38.57 -16.34
C ARG A 474 -3.87 -38.29 -15.08
N LYS A 475 -3.34 -37.51 -14.14
CA LYS A 475 -4.03 -37.10 -12.90
C LYS A 475 -4.80 -35.78 -13.01
N GLY A 476 -4.64 -35.00 -14.08
CA GLY A 476 -5.25 -33.68 -14.20
C GLY A 476 -4.71 -32.66 -13.19
N LEU A 477 -3.41 -32.70 -12.89
CA LEU A 477 -2.77 -31.81 -11.90
C LEU A 477 -2.46 -30.41 -12.42
N PHE A 478 -2.52 -30.21 -13.73
CA PHE A 478 -2.11 -28.97 -14.40
C PHE A 478 -3.27 -28.00 -14.64
N VAL A 479 -2.93 -26.71 -14.78
CA VAL A 479 -3.80 -25.69 -15.36
C VAL A 479 -4.14 -26.12 -16.79
N ARG A 480 -5.43 -26.08 -17.14
CA ARG A 480 -5.96 -26.67 -18.37
C ARG A 480 -6.31 -25.64 -19.42
N GLU A 481 -6.49 -26.11 -20.64
CA GLU A 481 -7.13 -25.36 -21.72
C GLU A 481 -8.55 -24.87 -21.31
N PRO A 482 -9.11 -23.83 -21.97
CA PRO A 482 -10.36 -23.20 -21.53
C PRO A 482 -11.58 -24.13 -21.47
N THR A 483 -11.63 -25.10 -22.37
CA THR A 483 -12.75 -26.05 -22.56
C THR A 483 -12.30 -27.52 -22.56
N GLY A 484 -11.03 -27.78 -22.25
CA GLY A 484 -10.39 -29.10 -22.39
C GLY A 484 -10.00 -29.73 -21.06
N SER A 485 -9.66 -31.02 -21.10
CA SER A 485 -8.97 -31.73 -20.02
C SER A 485 -7.44 -31.67 -20.12
N LEU A 486 -6.91 -31.25 -21.28
CA LEU A 486 -5.48 -31.15 -21.56
C LEU A 486 -4.84 -29.97 -20.81
N PRO A 487 -3.54 -30.06 -20.45
CA PRO A 487 -2.81 -28.94 -19.88
C PRO A 487 -2.72 -27.77 -20.87
N ALA A 488 -2.90 -26.55 -20.39
CA ALA A 488 -2.53 -25.37 -21.16
C ALA A 488 -1.01 -25.23 -21.11
N LEU A 489 -0.35 -25.45 -22.26
CA LEU A 489 1.09 -25.29 -22.38
C LEU A 489 1.48 -23.81 -22.34
N VAL A 490 2.57 -23.52 -21.62
CA VAL A 490 3.13 -22.18 -21.47
C VAL A 490 4.61 -22.18 -21.83
N ARG A 491 5.10 -21.03 -22.30
CA ARG A 491 6.54 -20.75 -22.33
C ARG A 491 6.91 -20.00 -21.06
N TRP A 492 7.96 -20.47 -20.39
CA TRP A 492 8.62 -19.79 -19.28
C TRP A 492 10.11 -19.71 -19.58
N TRP A 493 10.91 -19.13 -18.68
CA TRP A 493 12.33 -18.85 -18.98
C TRP A 493 13.15 -20.11 -19.27
N ASN A 494 12.83 -21.23 -18.61
CA ASN A 494 13.49 -22.54 -18.78
C ASN A 494 12.69 -23.55 -19.63
N GLY A 495 11.87 -23.08 -20.58
CA GLY A 495 11.38 -23.92 -21.69
C GLY A 495 9.88 -23.83 -21.97
N ILE A 496 9.29 -24.97 -22.34
CA ILE A 496 7.86 -25.14 -22.60
C ILE A 496 7.34 -26.27 -21.73
N GLY A 497 6.27 -26.00 -20.98
CA GLY A 497 5.72 -26.93 -20.01
C GLY A 497 4.28 -26.62 -19.62
N ALA A 498 3.77 -27.34 -18.62
CA ALA A 498 2.48 -27.09 -17.99
C ALA A 498 2.67 -26.52 -16.58
N ILE A 499 1.72 -25.72 -16.13
CA ILE A 499 1.70 -25.14 -14.77
C ILE A 499 0.89 -26.03 -13.85
N PHE A 500 1.40 -26.36 -12.65
CA PHE A 500 0.63 -27.06 -11.62
C PHE A 500 -0.53 -26.20 -11.10
N ASP A 501 -1.75 -26.74 -11.12
CA ASP A 501 -2.95 -26.05 -10.64
C ASP A 501 -3.10 -26.16 -9.12
N PHE A 502 -2.52 -25.23 -8.39
CA PHE A 502 -2.64 -25.17 -6.93
C PHE A 502 -4.05 -24.83 -6.41
N THR A 503 -5.04 -24.61 -7.28
CA THR A 503 -6.45 -24.60 -6.86
C THR A 503 -6.97 -26.03 -6.58
N ASN A 504 -6.46 -27.03 -7.31
CA ASN A 504 -6.78 -28.44 -7.12
C ASN A 504 -6.14 -28.97 -5.81
N PRO A 505 -6.93 -29.53 -4.86
CA PRO A 505 -6.36 -30.15 -3.67
C PRO A 505 -5.40 -31.31 -3.98
N GLU A 506 -5.70 -32.15 -4.99
CA GLU A 506 -4.81 -33.28 -5.33
C GLU A 506 -3.45 -32.78 -5.82
N THR A 507 -3.40 -31.69 -6.58
CA THR A 507 -2.14 -31.06 -7.02
C THR A 507 -1.31 -30.57 -5.83
N ARG A 508 -1.95 -29.93 -4.84
CA ARG A 508 -1.26 -29.50 -3.63
C ARG A 508 -0.71 -30.69 -2.83
N ASP A 509 -1.54 -31.72 -2.61
CA ASP A 509 -1.13 -32.90 -1.86
C ASP A 509 -0.02 -33.69 -2.57
N TRP A 510 -0.10 -33.82 -3.90
CA TRP A 510 0.91 -34.45 -4.76
C TRP A 510 2.23 -33.67 -4.76
N TYR A 511 2.21 -32.36 -5.05
CA TYR A 511 3.42 -31.53 -5.11
C TYR A 511 4.10 -31.46 -3.74
N ALA A 512 3.33 -31.28 -2.67
CA ALA A 512 3.86 -31.36 -1.31
C ALA A 512 4.37 -32.76 -0.95
N SER A 513 3.89 -33.84 -1.58
CA SER A 513 4.41 -35.19 -1.35
C SER A 513 5.77 -35.42 -2.01
N GLN A 514 5.99 -34.88 -3.21
CA GLN A 514 7.30 -34.88 -3.87
C GLN A 514 8.35 -34.13 -3.04
N LEU A 515 8.02 -32.93 -2.57
CA LEU A 515 8.89 -32.16 -1.67
C LEU A 515 9.15 -32.91 -0.34
N ARG A 516 8.14 -33.57 0.25
CA ARG A 516 8.33 -34.43 1.44
C ARG A 516 9.21 -35.66 1.15
N ALA A 517 9.15 -36.24 -0.05
CA ALA A 517 10.03 -37.33 -0.45
C ALA A 517 11.50 -36.87 -0.51
N LEU A 518 11.79 -35.70 -1.09
CA LEU A 518 13.13 -35.08 -1.05
C LEU A 518 13.63 -34.86 0.39
N LYS A 519 12.80 -34.31 1.29
CA LYS A 519 13.16 -34.18 2.72
C LYS A 519 13.42 -35.55 3.38
N SER A 520 12.64 -36.58 3.06
CA SER A 520 12.78 -37.92 3.67
C SER A 520 13.93 -38.76 3.08
N LYS A 521 14.28 -38.56 1.81
CA LYS A 521 15.31 -39.33 1.08
C LYS A 521 16.72 -38.79 1.34
N TYR A 522 16.84 -37.46 1.42
CA TYR A 522 18.14 -36.77 1.50
C TYR A 522 18.33 -35.95 2.78
N GLY A 523 17.26 -35.58 3.50
CA GLY A 523 17.36 -34.66 4.64
C GLY A 523 17.36 -33.18 4.26
N VAL A 524 16.83 -32.83 3.08
CA VAL A 524 16.59 -31.44 2.63
C VAL A 524 15.88 -30.66 3.74
N ALA A 525 16.35 -29.44 4.03
CA ALA A 525 15.86 -28.61 5.13
C ALA A 525 14.64 -27.76 4.75
N SER A 526 14.66 -27.10 3.58
CA SER A 526 13.55 -26.31 3.06
C SER A 526 13.65 -26.16 1.53
N PHE A 527 12.88 -25.24 0.95
CA PHE A 527 12.82 -25.00 -0.50
C PHE A 527 12.78 -23.50 -0.84
N LYS A 528 13.38 -23.16 -1.97
CA LYS A 528 13.37 -21.83 -2.59
C LYS A 528 12.30 -21.83 -3.69
N PHE A 529 11.16 -21.20 -3.44
CA PHE A 529 9.99 -21.22 -4.31
C PHE A 529 10.02 -20.05 -5.30
N ASP A 530 10.30 -20.36 -6.55
CA ASP A 530 10.53 -19.41 -7.63
C ASP A 530 9.40 -19.43 -8.67
N ALA A 531 9.26 -18.34 -9.42
CA ALA A 531 8.06 -17.98 -10.17
C ALA A 531 6.79 -17.90 -9.28
N GLY A 532 5.62 -18.11 -9.90
CA GLY A 532 4.29 -18.07 -9.28
C GLY A 532 3.48 -16.83 -9.65
N GLU A 533 4.06 -15.92 -10.44
CA GLU A 533 3.41 -14.72 -10.98
C GLU A 533 2.24 -15.08 -11.90
N THR A 534 1.22 -14.22 -11.89
CA THR A 534 0.02 -14.37 -12.73
C THR A 534 0.35 -14.31 -14.22
N SER A 535 1.40 -13.58 -14.60
CA SER A 535 1.84 -13.40 -16.00
C SER A 535 2.19 -14.70 -16.73
N TYR A 536 2.48 -15.80 -16.01
CA TYR A 536 2.76 -17.09 -16.63
C TYR A 536 1.50 -17.85 -17.06
N LEU A 537 0.32 -17.50 -16.54
CA LEU A 537 -0.94 -18.10 -16.97
C LEU A 537 -1.26 -17.68 -18.41
N PRO A 538 -1.71 -18.60 -19.29
CA PRO A 538 -2.11 -18.22 -20.66
C PRO A 538 -3.34 -17.30 -20.63
N ARG A 539 -3.52 -16.45 -21.66
CA ARG A 539 -4.64 -15.47 -21.73
C ARG A 539 -6.02 -16.12 -21.54
N GLN A 540 -6.18 -17.38 -21.95
CA GLN A 540 -7.36 -18.19 -21.66
C GLN A 540 -6.93 -19.52 -21.06
N PHE A 541 -7.57 -19.93 -19.96
CA PHE A 541 -7.25 -21.14 -19.20
C PHE A 541 -8.44 -21.55 -18.31
N SER A 542 -8.47 -22.80 -17.88
CA SER A 542 -9.35 -23.29 -16.82
C SER A 542 -8.58 -23.95 -15.67
N THR A 543 -9.07 -23.78 -14.45
CA THR A 543 -8.55 -24.39 -13.21
C THR A 543 -9.60 -25.32 -12.60
N PHE A 544 -9.24 -26.06 -11.55
CA PHE A 544 -10.12 -26.92 -10.77
C PHE A 544 -11.14 -26.10 -9.99
N ALA A 545 -10.70 -25.08 -9.25
CA ALA A 545 -11.58 -24.04 -8.72
C ALA A 545 -11.42 -22.76 -9.56
N PRO A 546 -12.49 -22.19 -10.13
CA PRO A 546 -12.40 -20.99 -10.95
C PRO A 546 -11.76 -19.79 -10.23
N LEU A 547 -10.85 -19.10 -10.92
CA LEU A 547 -10.23 -17.88 -10.44
C LEU A 547 -10.98 -16.64 -10.95
N HIS A 548 -11.55 -15.86 -10.04
CA HIS A 548 -12.21 -14.58 -10.35
C HIS A 548 -11.19 -13.45 -10.40
N ASP A 549 -10.31 -13.40 -9.41
CA ASP A 549 -9.05 -12.69 -9.44
C ASP A 549 -7.94 -13.68 -9.82
N PRO A 550 -7.27 -13.52 -10.98
CA PRO A 550 -6.24 -14.45 -11.43
C PRO A 550 -5.01 -14.46 -10.51
N SER A 551 -4.71 -13.38 -9.78
CA SER A 551 -3.61 -13.36 -8.78
C SER A 551 -3.91 -14.17 -7.52
N THR A 552 -5.13 -14.69 -7.39
CA THR A 552 -5.41 -15.81 -6.47
C THR A 552 -4.56 -17.04 -6.83
N PHE A 553 -4.11 -17.22 -8.07
CA PHE A 553 -3.14 -18.26 -8.44
C PHE A 553 -1.83 -18.10 -7.66
N THR A 554 -1.23 -16.90 -7.71
CA THR A 554 -0.02 -16.57 -6.94
C THR A 554 -0.20 -16.88 -5.47
N ARG A 555 -1.31 -16.43 -4.89
CA ARG A 555 -1.67 -16.76 -3.50
C ARG A 555 -1.68 -18.27 -3.26
N ARG A 556 -2.35 -19.08 -4.11
CA ARG A 556 -2.38 -20.55 -3.96
C ARG A 556 -1.00 -21.21 -4.13
N TYR A 557 -0.11 -20.62 -4.94
CA TYR A 557 1.28 -21.06 -4.99
C TYR A 557 2.03 -20.72 -3.70
N THR A 558 1.93 -19.49 -3.18
CA THR A 558 2.58 -19.13 -1.90
C THR A 558 2.10 -20.02 -0.73
N GLU A 559 0.82 -20.39 -0.70
CA GLU A 559 0.24 -21.30 0.30
C GLU A 559 0.91 -22.70 0.30
N MET A 560 1.61 -23.10 -0.77
CA MET A 560 2.41 -24.34 -0.83
C MET A 560 3.65 -24.33 0.04
N ALA A 561 4.21 -23.16 0.37
CA ALA A 561 5.40 -23.05 1.19
C ALA A 561 5.10 -23.26 2.70
N ILE A 562 3.83 -23.19 3.12
CA ILE A 562 3.41 -23.27 4.54
C ILE A 562 3.97 -24.50 5.29
N PRO A 563 3.98 -25.74 4.74
CA PRO A 563 4.55 -26.91 5.41
C PRO A 563 6.09 -26.91 5.51
N PHE A 564 6.78 -25.94 4.90
CA PHE A 564 8.23 -25.90 4.74
C PHE A 564 8.85 -24.58 5.24
N ASN A 565 8.01 -23.67 5.75
CA ASN A 565 8.28 -22.23 5.89
C ASN A 565 9.40 -21.80 6.86
N GLU A 566 9.98 -22.71 7.64
CA GLU A 566 11.04 -22.39 8.61
C GLU A 566 12.27 -21.70 7.97
N ARG A 567 12.59 -22.06 6.73
CA ARG A 567 13.71 -21.50 5.95
C ARG A 567 13.35 -21.34 4.46
N ALA A 568 12.07 -21.20 4.15
CA ALA A 568 11.62 -21.14 2.77
C ALA A 568 11.68 -19.71 2.23
N GLU A 569 12.04 -19.59 0.96
CA GLU A 569 12.03 -18.35 0.19
C GLU A 569 10.82 -18.34 -0.77
N LEU A 570 10.20 -17.18 -0.98
CA LEU A 570 9.16 -16.92 -1.98
C LEU A 570 9.49 -15.66 -2.78
N ARG A 571 9.49 -15.74 -4.12
CA ARG A 571 9.62 -14.57 -5.03
C ARG A 571 8.39 -13.67 -5.08
N VAL A 572 7.22 -14.21 -4.72
CA VAL A 572 5.92 -13.63 -5.09
C VAL A 572 4.98 -13.48 -3.91
N GLY A 573 4.09 -12.47 -3.96
CA GLY A 573 3.20 -12.13 -2.85
C GLY A 573 1.90 -11.46 -3.30
N TYR A 574 0.77 -12.03 -2.90
CA TYR A 574 -0.56 -11.42 -3.02
C TYR A 574 -1.49 -11.98 -1.94
N GLN A 575 -2.00 -11.11 -1.05
CA GLN A 575 -2.75 -11.49 0.16
C GLN A 575 -2.08 -12.53 1.09
N SER A 576 -0.77 -12.73 0.95
CA SER A 576 -0.02 -13.84 1.53
C SER A 576 0.83 -13.45 2.74
N GLN A 577 0.57 -12.29 3.36
CA GLN A 577 1.29 -11.79 4.54
C GLN A 577 1.19 -12.73 5.76
N ASN A 578 0.27 -13.69 5.76
CA ASN A 578 0.18 -14.74 6.79
C ASN A 578 1.26 -15.83 6.67
N ILE A 579 2.00 -15.87 5.57
CA ILE A 579 2.94 -16.95 5.29
C ILE A 579 4.31 -16.56 5.83
N SER A 580 4.72 -17.22 6.91
CA SER A 580 6.01 -17.01 7.59
C SER A 580 7.20 -17.59 6.82
N CYS A 581 7.33 -17.23 5.55
CA CYS A 581 8.53 -17.44 4.73
C CYS A 581 9.30 -16.13 4.60
N PHE A 582 10.53 -16.18 4.07
CA PHE A 582 11.17 -14.98 3.55
C PHE A 582 10.62 -14.66 2.16
N PHE A 583 10.20 -13.41 1.95
CA PHE A 583 9.84 -12.88 0.65
C PHE A 583 11.09 -12.28 0.02
N ARG A 584 11.63 -12.95 -1.00
CA ARG A 584 12.76 -12.45 -1.77
C ARG A 584 12.25 -11.46 -2.81
N LEU A 585 12.97 -10.36 -2.91
CA LEU A 585 12.79 -9.39 -3.97
C LEU A 585 13.07 -10.02 -5.35
N ILE A 586 12.48 -9.47 -6.41
CA ILE A 586 12.79 -9.87 -7.78
C ILE A 586 14.32 -9.82 -8.03
N ASP A 587 14.81 -10.66 -8.94
CA ASP A 587 16.22 -10.73 -9.32
C ASP A 587 16.79 -9.33 -9.62
N ARG A 588 18.07 -9.09 -9.29
CA ARG A 588 18.69 -7.77 -9.48
C ARG A 588 19.83 -7.80 -10.50
N ASP A 589 19.89 -6.76 -11.32
CA ASP A 589 21.02 -6.54 -12.22
C ASP A 589 22.22 -6.01 -11.42
N SER A 590 23.41 -6.44 -11.77
CA SER A 590 24.66 -6.02 -11.11
C SER A 590 25.09 -4.62 -11.56
N VAL A 591 24.26 -3.63 -11.24
CA VAL A 591 24.40 -2.20 -11.61
C VAL A 591 24.02 -1.28 -10.44
N TRP A 592 24.40 0.00 -10.51
CA TRP A 592 24.09 0.99 -9.46
C TRP A 592 22.66 1.56 -9.51
N GLY A 593 21.97 1.47 -10.64
CA GLY A 593 20.77 2.28 -10.95
C GLY A 593 19.47 1.92 -10.20
N TYR A 594 18.43 2.73 -10.41
CA TYR A 594 17.08 2.49 -9.88
C TYR A 594 16.30 1.42 -10.64
N GLU A 595 16.70 1.06 -11.88
CA GLU A 595 16.19 -0.14 -12.57
C GLU A 595 16.97 -1.37 -12.06
N LEU A 596 16.40 -2.09 -11.09
CA LEU A 596 16.91 -3.34 -10.49
C LEU A 596 18.37 -3.35 -10.00
N GLY A 597 19.01 -2.18 -9.87
CA GLY A 597 20.34 -2.03 -9.30
C GLY A 597 20.35 -1.66 -7.83
N LEU A 598 21.52 -1.31 -7.30
CA LEU A 598 21.74 -1.01 -5.87
C LEU A 598 20.81 0.09 -5.33
N LYS A 599 20.62 1.20 -6.06
CA LYS A 599 19.71 2.30 -5.65
C LYS A 599 18.24 1.89 -5.56
N SER A 600 17.82 0.84 -6.29
CA SER A 600 16.44 0.32 -6.18
C SER A 600 16.15 -0.38 -4.85
N LEU A 601 17.18 -0.85 -4.14
CA LEU A 601 17.05 -1.83 -3.06
C LEU A 601 16.25 -1.27 -1.87
N ILE A 602 16.63 -0.10 -1.35
CA ILE A 602 15.89 0.56 -0.25
C ILE A 602 14.45 0.92 -0.67
N PRO A 603 14.20 1.60 -1.81
CA PRO A 603 12.85 1.82 -2.33
C PRO A 603 11.97 0.55 -2.40
N THR A 604 12.52 -0.57 -2.87
CA THR A 604 11.77 -1.84 -2.97
C THR A 604 11.47 -2.43 -1.60
N VAL A 605 12.46 -2.46 -0.70
CA VAL A 605 12.29 -2.94 0.69
C VAL A 605 11.22 -2.11 1.41
N LEU A 606 11.34 -0.78 1.39
CA LEU A 606 10.37 0.13 2.02
C LEU A 606 8.97 -0.05 1.45
N THR A 607 8.84 -0.24 0.14
CA THR A 607 7.56 -0.51 -0.53
C THR A 607 6.95 -1.81 0.00
N ILE A 608 7.67 -2.93 -0.09
CA ILE A 608 7.15 -4.26 0.29
C ILE A 608 6.85 -4.36 1.80
N SER A 609 7.63 -3.69 2.63
CA SER A 609 7.35 -3.53 4.06
C SER A 609 6.02 -2.85 4.33
N ILE A 610 5.64 -1.80 3.58
CA ILE A 610 4.31 -1.17 3.74
C ILE A 610 3.17 -1.93 3.06
N LEU A 611 3.46 -2.95 2.23
CA LEU A 611 2.47 -3.93 1.74
C LEU A 611 2.26 -5.09 2.73
N GLY A 612 2.92 -5.06 3.89
CA GLY A 612 2.75 -5.99 5.02
C GLY A 612 3.66 -7.22 5.00
N TYR A 613 4.64 -7.29 4.09
CA TYR A 613 5.58 -8.41 3.98
C TYR A 613 6.88 -8.06 4.69
N GLN A 614 7.08 -8.55 5.93
CA GLN A 614 8.14 -8.03 6.81
C GLN A 614 9.42 -8.89 6.86
N PHE A 615 9.35 -10.17 6.50
CA PHE A 615 10.52 -11.04 6.39
C PHE A 615 11.10 -10.92 4.98
N ILE A 616 11.78 -9.81 4.70
CA ILE A 616 12.30 -9.49 3.36
C ILE A 616 13.71 -10.05 3.21
N LEU A 617 13.96 -10.76 2.11
CA LEU A 617 15.30 -11.13 1.66
C LEU A 617 15.69 -10.23 0.47
N PRO A 618 16.74 -9.39 0.57
CA PRO A 618 17.04 -8.36 -0.43
C PRO A 618 17.50 -8.91 -1.80
N GLY A 619 17.78 -10.22 -1.87
CA GLY A 619 18.41 -10.88 -3.01
C GLY A 619 19.92 -11.05 -2.81
N THR A 620 20.60 -11.50 -3.88
CA THR A 620 22.04 -11.78 -3.87
C THR A 620 22.87 -10.50 -3.74
N ILE A 621 23.87 -10.53 -2.85
CA ILE A 621 24.90 -9.50 -2.69
C ILE A 621 25.67 -9.32 -4.02
N GLY A 622 25.65 -8.09 -4.56
CA GLY A 622 26.23 -7.75 -5.87
C GLY A 622 25.33 -8.06 -7.08
N GLY A 623 24.09 -8.53 -6.87
CA GLY A 623 23.14 -8.88 -7.93
C GLY A 623 23.41 -10.22 -8.61
N ASN A 624 22.57 -10.57 -9.58
CA ASN A 624 22.51 -11.90 -10.21
C ASN A 624 23.52 -12.11 -11.36
N MET A 625 24.32 -11.10 -11.73
CA MET A 625 25.42 -11.17 -12.71
C MET A 625 25.01 -11.79 -14.06
N TYR A 626 24.05 -11.17 -14.75
CA TYR A 626 23.70 -11.53 -16.13
C TYR A 626 24.70 -10.92 -17.11
N LEU A 627 25.45 -11.76 -17.84
CA LEU A 627 26.59 -11.35 -18.69
C LEU A 627 26.24 -10.31 -19.75
N ASN A 628 24.99 -10.28 -20.22
CA ASN A 628 24.51 -9.30 -21.21
C ASN A 628 24.17 -7.92 -20.59
N ARG A 629 24.36 -7.75 -19.27
CA ARG A 629 24.06 -6.54 -18.49
C ARG A 629 25.22 -6.03 -17.65
N THR A 630 26.26 -6.85 -17.44
CA THR A 630 27.54 -6.49 -16.80
C THR A 630 28.58 -6.04 -17.82
N ASP A 631 29.36 -5.01 -17.54
CA ASP A 631 30.49 -4.63 -18.41
C ASP A 631 31.56 -5.73 -18.42
N SER A 632 31.92 -6.19 -19.62
CA SER A 632 32.27 -7.60 -19.85
C SER A 632 33.77 -7.85 -20.09
N SER A 633 34.60 -7.32 -19.18
CA SER A 633 36.02 -7.70 -19.06
C SER A 633 36.30 -8.73 -17.96
N ARG A 634 35.44 -8.82 -16.93
CA ARG A 634 35.50 -9.79 -15.84
C ARG A 634 34.18 -10.56 -15.76
N ARG A 635 34.23 -11.82 -15.28
CA ARG A 635 33.04 -12.64 -14.99
C ARG A 635 32.50 -12.39 -13.56
N LEU A 636 32.51 -11.13 -13.13
CA LEU A 636 32.09 -10.68 -11.80
C LEU A 636 31.48 -9.27 -11.94
N PRO A 637 30.60 -8.86 -11.00
CA PRO A 637 30.26 -7.45 -10.78
C PRO A 637 31.49 -6.57 -10.61
N ASP A 638 31.27 -5.26 -10.68
CA ASP A 638 32.26 -4.31 -10.19
C ASP A 638 32.54 -4.52 -8.68
N ARG A 639 33.79 -4.30 -8.28
CA ARG A 639 34.27 -4.55 -6.91
C ARG A 639 33.72 -3.55 -5.92
N GLU A 640 33.67 -2.26 -6.27
CA GLU A 640 33.10 -1.23 -5.39
C GLU A 640 31.59 -1.46 -5.24
N LEU A 641 30.89 -1.74 -6.35
CA LEU A 641 29.48 -2.12 -6.33
C LEU A 641 29.22 -3.32 -5.40
N TYR A 642 30.03 -4.38 -5.50
CA TYR A 642 29.88 -5.57 -4.63
C TYR A 642 30.05 -5.23 -3.15
N ILE A 643 31.06 -4.41 -2.80
CA ILE A 643 31.31 -3.97 -1.42
C ILE A 643 30.16 -3.08 -0.91
N ARG A 644 29.73 -2.06 -1.65
CA ARG A 644 28.61 -1.18 -1.23
C ARG A 644 27.27 -1.93 -1.15
N TRP A 645 27.10 -3.00 -1.92
CA TRP A 645 25.94 -3.90 -1.82
C TRP A 645 25.99 -4.80 -0.59
N LEU A 646 27.17 -5.32 -0.26
CA LEU A 646 27.45 -6.12 0.94
C LEU A 646 27.22 -5.30 2.23
N GLU A 647 27.73 -4.06 2.27
CA GLU A 647 27.49 -3.08 3.33
C GLU A 647 25.99 -2.88 3.58
N LEU A 648 25.21 -2.64 2.52
CA LEU A 648 23.76 -2.47 2.62
C LEU A 648 23.03 -3.76 3.04
N SER A 649 23.40 -4.92 2.46
CA SER A 649 22.80 -6.21 2.80
C SER A 649 23.03 -6.62 4.26
N ALA A 650 24.12 -6.18 4.89
CA ALA A 650 24.37 -6.41 6.32
C ALA A 650 23.33 -5.73 7.24
N PHE A 651 22.61 -4.73 6.74
CA PHE A 651 21.53 -4.02 7.45
C PHE A 651 20.12 -4.38 6.93
N MET A 652 19.99 -5.50 6.22
CA MET A 652 18.70 -6.08 5.82
C MET A 652 18.29 -7.23 6.76
N PRO A 653 17.03 -7.71 6.74
CA PRO A 653 16.58 -8.77 7.65
C PRO A 653 17.27 -10.13 7.47
N ALA A 654 17.97 -10.36 6.35
CA ALA A 654 18.83 -11.52 6.11
C ALA A 654 19.83 -11.22 4.99
N MET A 655 21.01 -11.87 5.02
CA MET A 655 22.05 -11.78 3.98
C MET A 655 22.02 -13.00 3.04
N GLN A 656 22.31 -12.82 1.75
CA GLN A 656 22.42 -13.91 0.77
C GLN A 656 23.65 -13.72 -0.14
N PHE A 657 24.65 -14.60 -0.01
CA PHE A 657 25.76 -14.70 -0.94
C PHE A 657 25.44 -15.70 -2.06
N SER A 658 25.86 -15.38 -3.27
CA SER A 658 25.90 -16.35 -4.37
C SER A 658 27.12 -16.17 -5.27
N ILE A 659 27.59 -14.93 -5.38
CA ILE A 659 28.97 -14.61 -5.75
C ILE A 659 29.72 -14.46 -4.43
N PRO A 660 30.68 -15.33 -4.09
CA PRO A 660 31.31 -15.31 -2.79
C PRO A 660 32.49 -14.31 -2.75
N PRO A 661 32.86 -13.79 -1.57
CA PRO A 661 33.90 -12.75 -1.44
C PRO A 661 35.27 -13.12 -2.03
N TRP A 662 35.62 -14.41 -2.01
CA TRP A 662 36.94 -14.91 -2.40
C TRP A 662 37.18 -15.03 -3.92
N GLU A 663 36.18 -14.74 -4.78
CA GLU A 663 36.43 -14.60 -6.22
C GLU A 663 37.11 -13.27 -6.58
N TYR A 664 37.14 -12.31 -5.64
CA TYR A 664 37.81 -11.01 -5.81
C TYR A 664 39.24 -11.07 -5.26
N ASP A 665 39.39 -10.95 -3.93
CA ASP A 665 40.67 -10.85 -3.22
C ASP A 665 40.49 -10.94 -1.69
N ASP A 666 41.60 -11.02 -0.96
CA ASP A 666 41.60 -11.15 0.51
C ASP A 666 41.05 -9.92 1.26
N GLU A 667 41.02 -8.73 0.66
CA GLU A 667 40.41 -7.54 1.27
C GLU A 667 38.88 -7.64 1.22
N VAL A 668 38.29 -8.03 0.08
CA VAL A 668 36.84 -8.29 -0.02
C VAL A 668 36.40 -9.40 0.94
N VAL A 669 37.23 -10.43 1.17
CA VAL A 669 36.99 -11.46 2.19
C VAL A 669 36.95 -10.88 3.61
N GLN A 670 37.92 -10.04 3.98
CA GLN A 670 37.98 -9.40 5.30
C GLN A 670 36.81 -8.42 5.54
N ILE A 671 36.44 -7.65 4.52
CA ILE A 671 35.27 -6.77 4.53
C ILE A 671 33.99 -7.60 4.75
N ALA A 672 33.82 -8.70 4.01
CA ALA A 672 32.67 -9.59 4.19
C ALA A 672 32.62 -10.25 5.56
N GLN A 673 33.75 -10.70 6.11
CA GLN A 673 33.82 -11.21 7.49
C GLN A 673 33.34 -10.13 8.49
N ARG A 674 33.87 -8.91 8.39
CA ARG A 674 33.46 -7.75 9.22
C ARG A 674 31.96 -7.51 9.13
N PHE A 675 31.39 -7.46 7.93
CA PHE A 675 29.97 -7.18 7.74
C PHE A 675 29.04 -8.32 8.16
N THR A 676 29.42 -9.58 7.97
CA THR A 676 28.66 -10.70 8.54
C THR A 676 28.67 -10.71 10.07
N ALA A 677 29.80 -10.38 10.71
CA ALA A 677 29.89 -10.26 12.16
C ALA A 677 29.08 -9.05 12.69
N LEU A 678 29.11 -7.91 12.00
CA LEU A 678 28.29 -6.74 12.33
C LEU A 678 26.79 -7.04 12.20
N HIS A 679 26.38 -7.73 11.13
CA HIS A 679 25.02 -8.20 10.95
C HIS A 679 24.58 -9.13 12.10
N GLU A 680 25.37 -10.16 12.40
CA GLU A 680 25.07 -11.16 13.43
C GLU A 680 24.97 -10.57 14.85
N THR A 681 25.75 -9.52 15.16
CA THR A 681 25.87 -8.93 16.51
C THR A 681 25.02 -7.67 16.76
N LEU A 682 24.80 -6.83 15.74
CA LEU A 682 24.03 -5.59 15.87
C LEU A 682 22.62 -5.70 15.27
N VAL A 683 22.52 -6.23 14.04
CA VAL A 683 21.29 -6.16 13.24
C VAL A 683 20.35 -7.31 13.56
N ALA A 684 20.86 -8.55 13.52
CA ALA A 684 20.09 -9.76 13.74
C ALA A 684 19.29 -9.78 15.06
N PRO A 685 19.84 -9.36 16.23
CA PRO A 685 19.09 -9.37 17.47
C PRO A 685 17.90 -8.40 17.46
N ARG A 686 18.09 -7.18 16.90
CA ARG A 686 17.02 -6.17 16.82
C ARG A 686 15.97 -6.55 15.78
N VAL A 687 16.38 -7.10 14.64
CA VAL A 687 15.48 -7.65 13.63
C VAL A 687 14.63 -8.80 14.19
N LEU A 688 15.20 -9.68 15.03
CA LEU A 688 14.47 -10.79 15.65
C LEU A 688 13.45 -10.33 16.71
N GLU A 689 13.79 -9.33 17.52
CA GLU A 689 12.85 -8.69 18.45
C GLU A 689 11.64 -8.11 17.69
N LEU A 690 11.91 -7.31 16.65
CA LEU A 690 10.89 -6.72 15.78
C LEU A 690 10.08 -7.80 15.02
N ALA A 691 10.71 -8.91 14.62
CA ALA A 691 10.02 -10.04 14.00
C ALA A 691 8.99 -10.70 14.95
N GLY A 692 9.21 -10.63 16.26
CA GLY A 692 8.21 -10.96 17.28
C GLY A 692 7.07 -9.95 17.32
N GLU A 693 7.38 -8.64 17.37
CA GLU A 693 6.37 -7.57 17.36
C GLU A 693 5.45 -7.61 16.13
N VAL A 694 5.98 -8.00 14.96
CA VAL A 694 5.25 -8.12 13.68
C VAL A 694 4.03 -9.04 13.79
N LEU A 695 4.08 -10.10 14.61
CA LEU A 695 3.00 -11.08 14.72
C LEU A 695 1.71 -10.48 15.29
N ASP A 696 1.84 -9.54 16.25
CA ASP A 696 0.72 -8.83 16.87
C ASP A 696 0.41 -7.49 16.18
N THR A 697 1.44 -6.74 15.80
CA THR A 697 1.29 -5.35 15.32
C THR A 697 1.15 -5.27 13.79
N GLY A 698 1.93 -6.05 13.05
CA GLY A 698 2.13 -5.93 11.60
C GLY A 698 2.98 -4.71 11.19
N ASP A 699 3.46 -3.92 12.16
CA ASP A 699 4.31 -2.76 11.93
C ASP A 699 5.64 -3.23 11.28
N PRO A 700 6.23 -2.50 10.30
CA PRO A 700 7.40 -3.02 9.59
C PRO A 700 8.64 -3.24 10.45
N ILE A 701 9.56 -4.08 9.97
CA ILE A 701 10.91 -4.22 10.56
C ILE A 701 11.81 -3.10 10.02
N VAL A 702 11.93 -3.02 8.69
CA VAL A 702 12.60 -1.93 7.99
C VAL A 702 11.58 -0.82 7.74
N ARG A 703 11.90 0.42 8.14
CA ARG A 703 10.96 1.55 8.16
C ARG A 703 11.51 2.78 7.43
N PRO A 704 10.67 3.58 6.77
CA PRO A 704 11.08 4.86 6.18
C PRO A 704 11.27 5.92 7.27
N LEU A 705 12.09 6.96 7.03
CA LEU A 705 12.37 7.98 8.05
C LEU A 705 11.10 8.73 8.51
N TRP A 706 10.11 8.91 7.64
CA TRP A 706 8.83 9.51 8.02
C TRP A 706 8.04 8.73 9.07
N TRP A 707 8.43 7.48 9.36
CA TRP A 707 7.80 6.65 10.36
C TRP A 707 7.84 7.27 11.76
N ILE A 708 9.01 7.82 12.13
CA ILE A 708 9.23 8.61 13.34
C ILE A 708 9.06 10.11 13.10
N ALA A 709 9.35 10.58 11.88
CA ALA A 709 9.26 11.98 11.48
C ALA A 709 7.97 12.24 10.68
N THR A 710 6.84 12.24 11.38
CA THR A 710 5.51 12.12 10.73
C THR A 710 4.96 13.40 10.10
N ASP A 711 5.58 14.55 10.35
CA ASP A 711 5.25 15.89 9.81
C ASP A 711 6.51 16.57 9.24
N ASP A 712 7.21 15.85 8.34
CA ASP A 712 8.56 16.18 7.88
C ASP A 712 8.69 15.98 6.35
N GLU A 713 8.69 17.10 5.63
CA GLU A 713 8.77 17.19 4.17
C GLU A 713 10.15 16.80 3.57
N ALA A 714 11.17 16.63 4.41
CA ALA A 714 12.42 15.98 4.01
C ALA A 714 12.31 14.46 4.19
N ALA A 715 11.88 13.99 5.37
CA ALA A 715 11.74 12.57 5.67
C ALA A 715 10.77 11.82 4.74
N TYR A 716 9.76 12.51 4.18
CA TYR A 716 8.88 11.95 3.13
C TYR A 716 9.63 11.53 1.85
N LYS A 717 10.78 12.16 1.55
CA LYS A 717 11.53 12.01 0.28
C LYS A 717 12.79 11.15 0.37
N ILE A 718 13.18 10.74 1.58
CA ILE A 718 14.41 9.96 1.75
C ILE A 718 14.21 8.53 1.26
N ASP A 719 14.88 8.20 0.17
CA ASP A 719 14.95 6.88 -0.47
C ASP A 719 16.26 6.14 -0.22
N SER A 720 17.31 6.89 0.13
CA SER A 720 18.69 6.41 0.32
C SER A 720 19.07 6.15 1.78
N GLN A 721 18.11 6.23 2.71
CA GLN A 721 18.29 5.90 4.12
C GLN A 721 17.03 5.17 4.65
N PHE A 722 17.18 4.38 5.70
CA PHE A 722 16.08 3.66 6.35
C PHE A 722 16.32 3.51 7.85
N LEU A 723 15.31 3.05 8.56
CA LEU A 723 15.34 2.65 9.96
C LEU A 723 15.18 1.13 10.07
N ILE A 724 15.78 0.53 11.09
CA ILE A 724 15.44 -0.79 11.62
C ILE A 724 14.81 -0.55 12.99
N GLY A 725 13.54 -0.87 13.14
CA GLY A 725 12.77 -0.42 14.31
C GLY A 725 12.52 1.09 14.26
N ASP A 726 12.58 1.76 15.43
CA ASP A 726 12.45 3.21 15.56
C ASP A 726 13.80 3.89 15.89
N ASP A 727 14.87 3.10 16.01
CA ASP A 727 16.02 3.37 16.88
C ASP A 727 17.39 3.07 16.25
N LEU A 728 17.46 2.43 15.07
CA LEU A 728 18.69 2.24 14.30
C LEU A 728 18.49 2.77 12.87
N MET A 729 19.07 3.94 12.56
CA MET A 729 19.05 4.53 11.21
C MET A 729 20.29 4.13 10.42
N VAL A 730 20.14 3.92 9.10
CA VAL A 730 21.21 3.43 8.20
C VAL A 730 21.22 4.24 6.91
N ALA A 731 22.41 4.63 6.46
CA ALA A 731 22.67 5.48 5.29
C ALA A 731 23.87 4.96 4.46
N PRO A 732 23.69 3.95 3.59
CA PRO A 732 24.75 3.41 2.73
C PRO A 732 25.26 4.41 1.69
N VAL A 733 26.47 4.23 1.18
CA VAL A 733 26.89 4.89 -0.07
C VAL A 733 26.29 4.14 -1.26
N LEU A 734 25.63 4.87 -2.16
CA LEU A 734 24.90 4.31 -3.31
C LEU A 734 25.40 4.86 -4.66
N GLU A 735 26.53 5.55 -4.67
CA GLU A 735 27.14 6.16 -5.85
C GLU A 735 28.55 5.58 -6.08
N PRO A 736 28.97 5.34 -7.33
CA PRO A 736 30.33 4.87 -7.64
C PRO A 736 31.38 5.94 -7.40
N GLY A 737 32.58 5.53 -6.96
CA GLY A 737 33.73 6.38 -6.67
C GLY A 737 33.55 7.25 -5.43
N LYS A 738 32.64 6.91 -4.50
CA LYS A 738 32.30 7.76 -3.34
C LYS A 738 32.67 7.12 -2.01
N GLN A 739 33.26 7.95 -1.14
CA GLN A 739 33.58 7.64 0.25
C GLN A 739 33.05 8.74 1.20
N GLU A 740 32.02 9.44 0.75
CA GLU A 740 31.33 10.51 1.46
C GLU A 740 29.88 10.56 0.97
N ARG A 741 28.92 10.98 1.80
CA ARG A 741 27.54 11.24 1.36
C ARG A 741 26.79 12.23 2.24
N ASP A 742 25.76 12.84 1.68
CA ASP A 742 24.78 13.60 2.45
C ASP A 742 23.87 12.66 3.26
N ILE A 743 23.68 12.98 4.53
CA ILE A 743 22.89 12.21 5.51
C ILE A 743 21.87 13.14 6.15
N TYR A 744 20.61 12.69 6.26
CA TYR A 744 19.56 13.44 6.95
C TYR A 744 19.20 12.74 8.26
N LEU A 745 19.40 13.43 9.38
CA LEU A 745 18.99 13.01 10.71
C LEU A 745 17.65 13.67 11.07
N PRO A 746 16.58 12.89 11.31
CA PRO A 746 15.34 13.40 11.90
C PRO A 746 15.55 13.98 13.31
N ALA A 747 14.60 14.77 13.80
CA ALA A 747 14.61 15.27 15.18
C ALA A 747 14.72 14.12 16.19
N GLY A 748 15.73 14.16 17.05
CA GLY A 748 15.99 13.09 18.02
C GLY A 748 17.32 13.25 18.72
N LYS A 749 17.71 12.20 19.46
CA LYS A 749 19.07 12.01 19.96
C LYS A 749 19.71 10.87 19.17
N TRP A 750 20.74 11.16 18.40
CA TRP A 750 21.45 10.15 17.60
C TRP A 750 22.91 10.05 18.02
N GLN A 751 23.44 8.83 18.06
CA GLN A 751 24.87 8.58 18.15
C GLN A 751 25.33 7.86 16.87
N SER A 752 26.35 8.39 16.17
CA SER A 752 26.94 7.72 15.00
C SER A 752 27.74 6.48 15.41
N TYR A 753 27.94 5.56 14.48
CA TYR A 753 28.90 4.46 14.62
C TYR A 753 30.34 4.92 14.94
N LYS A 754 30.71 6.15 14.57
CA LYS A 754 31.98 6.82 14.92
C LYS A 754 31.99 7.43 16.33
N GLY A 755 30.87 7.31 17.06
CA GLY A 755 30.73 7.73 18.45
C GLY A 755 30.31 9.18 18.67
N GLU A 756 30.03 9.93 17.59
CA GLU A 756 29.61 11.33 17.65
C GLU A 756 28.15 11.45 18.11
N TYR A 757 27.83 12.50 18.87
CA TYR A 757 26.48 12.72 19.40
C TYR A 757 25.80 13.93 18.73
N PHE A 758 24.54 13.73 18.33
CA PHE A 758 23.68 14.73 17.71
C PHE A 758 22.38 14.84 18.52
N ASP A 759 22.15 16.00 19.15
CA ASP A 759 21.10 16.24 20.15
C ASP A 759 20.08 17.32 19.75
N LYS A 760 20.03 17.66 18.45
CA LYS A 760 19.34 18.83 17.90
C LYS A 760 18.04 18.46 17.18
N GLY A 761 17.35 19.48 16.68
CA GLY A 761 16.29 19.30 15.68
C GLY A 761 16.84 18.71 14.37
N PRO A 762 15.96 18.48 13.36
CA PRO A 762 16.35 17.78 12.14
C PRO A 762 17.50 18.49 11.42
N MET A 763 18.47 17.72 10.93
CA MET A 763 19.71 18.26 10.39
C MET A 763 20.27 17.43 9.23
N TYR A 764 20.94 18.12 8.31
CA TYR A 764 21.75 17.51 7.27
C TYR A 764 23.21 17.48 7.71
N LEU A 765 23.85 16.32 7.58
CA LEU A 765 25.30 16.16 7.57
C LEU A 765 25.72 16.13 6.10
N THR A 766 26.38 17.18 5.62
CA THR A 766 26.89 17.27 4.24
C THR A 766 28.26 16.63 4.14
N ASP A 767 28.52 15.93 3.03
CA ASP A 767 29.82 15.28 2.76
C ASP A 767 30.33 14.41 3.94
N TYR A 768 29.42 13.71 4.64
CA TYR A 768 29.79 12.89 5.80
C TYR A 768 30.65 11.68 5.36
N PRO A 769 31.85 11.47 5.94
CA PRO A 769 32.81 10.48 5.46
C PRO A 769 32.41 9.04 5.81
N VAL A 770 32.39 8.18 4.79
CA VAL A 770 32.06 6.75 4.86
C VAL A 770 33.00 6.00 3.93
N ASP A 771 34.12 5.55 4.47
CA ASP A 771 35.18 4.88 3.70
C ASP A 771 34.68 3.56 3.07
N LEU A 772 35.41 3.04 2.09
CA LEU A 772 35.11 1.74 1.49
C LEU A 772 35.52 0.64 2.48
N ASP A 773 34.54 -0.10 3.03
CA ASP A 773 34.57 -0.92 4.26
C ASP A 773 33.83 -0.37 5.50
N GLU A 774 33.27 0.84 5.41
CA GLU A 774 32.35 1.42 6.38
C GLU A 774 30.92 1.57 5.82
N ILE A 775 29.93 1.64 6.72
CA ILE A 775 28.58 2.10 6.42
C ILE A 775 28.11 3.05 7.52
N ALA A 776 27.51 4.19 7.15
CA ALA A 776 26.96 5.10 8.14
C ALA A 776 25.68 4.53 8.75
N TYR A 777 25.73 4.28 10.05
CA TYR A 777 24.55 4.02 10.86
C TYR A 777 24.57 4.83 12.17
N PHE A 778 23.38 5.06 12.71
CA PHE A 778 23.14 5.90 13.88
C PHE A 778 22.16 5.18 14.81
N VAL A 779 22.49 5.10 16.09
CA VAL A 779 21.61 4.53 17.12
C VAL A 779 20.96 5.63 17.94
N TRP A 780 19.74 5.39 18.43
CA TRP A 780 19.04 6.33 19.29
C TRP A 780 19.72 6.40 20.67
N ALA A 781 20.21 7.59 21.04
CA ALA A 781 20.87 7.81 22.33
C ALA A 781 19.84 8.14 23.42
N GLN A 782 20.06 7.61 24.64
CA GLN A 782 19.13 7.74 25.76
C GLN A 782 19.17 9.13 26.43
#